data_AF-A0A4S8W9J9-F1
#
_entry.id   AF-A0A4S8W9J9-F1
#
_cell.length_a   1.000
_cell.length_b   1.000
_cell.length_c   1.000
_cell.angle_alpha   90.00
_cell.angle_beta   90.00
_cell.angle_gamma   90.00
#
_symmetry.space_group_name_H-M   'P 1'
#
loop_
_entity.id
_entity.type
_entity.pdbx_description
1 polymer ?
#
loop_
_entity_poly.entity_id
_entity_poly.type
_entity_poly.pdbx_seq_one_letter_code
_entity_poly.pdbx_strand_id
1 'polypeptide(L)'
;MKTESWRAVSLLLLCLFLAFVNCQEAVLNHQDPSRYDTTPHMSKGHGHAHAHDASAHDKAPYEQNPAVKDALAALRKIRPVTSRLARLSKPSGVVGNTIHYAKELFVLLFMNQPDQKHLLTTDTTAQPLTPALSRAVTLLQDAAEQQDADAIWLLAEMNFHGNFTHPRNYSRAFEYYQTLAYLNGNSSAQYMLGFMYATGIGNAVPQDQARALLYHTFAAEQGDIRSQMTLAYRHHSGIATPRNCEESVHWYRLVAKQAVEFYKSGPPGGHSLVKNAFRLVDEEGGIYGEGASVSSSGPNAKVGGPTSDAYADLDDVLEFLDFQSRKGDLKATFHLGRLYYDGSRGLARDFPSAKDHFMQVARLYWTPSGKVKTDVSSAVEKLAPKAAGYLGRMFLRGEGTEKSYTKAKIWFSRGIEHGDALSQYSMGVMYMEGLGVPKNPVKAADYFSPAADQDLAVAQTNLGILFMDQGDIHTARSYFELAARNSHIEAFYYLAELSNQGVGRDRSCGMASVYYKIAAEKAEVIHSSFIEANEAYERGDLETAIIAYMMAAEQGYEMAQANVGYLLDHTRPRFSLPSIFPFLRRRVEAASDAALALIYWTRSAKQSNTDSLVKMGDYYLDGVGTTSSPDNAAICYQAAAEGMASAQAMWNLGWMHENGIGIEKDFHLAKRFYDQALGTNAEAYLPAKLSLAKLRLRSWWNGVSGGSVNSIRDEPSQKPSRTLSQWLNDFLEADAAYYADHFEADDWDDAHTHMPGGDDFYDDGDIDDGMLEMLVIVGLAATLAFLVYYRQQRQQEARRREEQQQGVVPQQQQDQGFFPPPGNPEFANWVAGGVGH
;
A
#
# COMPACT_ATOMS: atom_id res chain seq x y z
N MET A 1 22.20 -42.93 30.81
CA MET A 1 22.33 -41.48 31.11
C MET A 1 22.36 -40.59 29.85
N LYS A 2 21.52 -40.81 28.83
CA LYS A 2 21.46 -39.90 27.64
C LYS A 2 20.06 -39.56 27.12
N THR A 3 18.99 -39.98 27.80
CA THR A 3 17.60 -39.72 27.38
C THR A 3 16.79 -38.85 28.35
N GLU A 4 17.32 -38.54 29.54
CA GLU A 4 16.61 -37.72 30.53
C GLU A 4 16.96 -36.23 30.45
N SER A 5 18.09 -35.86 29.83
CA SER A 5 18.50 -34.45 29.70
C SER A 5 17.58 -33.63 28.79
N TRP A 6 17.03 -34.24 27.74
CA TRP A 6 16.13 -33.54 26.80
C TRP A 6 14.78 -33.22 27.43
N ARG A 7 14.23 -34.12 28.25
CA ARG A 7 12.97 -33.88 28.97
C ARG A 7 13.12 -32.83 30.06
N ALA A 8 14.27 -32.81 30.73
CA ALA A 8 14.58 -31.81 31.75
C ALA A 8 14.70 -30.41 31.13
N VAL A 9 15.36 -30.27 29.97
CA VAL A 9 15.47 -28.98 29.25
C VAL A 9 14.10 -28.49 28.77
N SER A 10 13.24 -29.38 28.26
CA SER A 10 11.87 -29.02 27.86
C SER A 10 11.01 -28.57 29.03
N LEU A 11 11.12 -29.23 30.20
CA LEU A 11 10.43 -28.83 31.43
C LEU A 11 10.95 -27.50 31.97
N LEU A 12 12.26 -27.26 31.88
CA LEU A 12 12.88 -26.02 32.37
C LEU A 12 12.50 -24.82 31.49
N LEU A 13 12.41 -25.02 30.17
CA LEU A 13 11.90 -24.01 29.23
C LEU A 13 10.40 -23.75 29.41
N LEU A 14 9.60 -24.79 29.68
CA LEU A 14 8.17 -24.65 30.00
C LEU A 14 7.96 -23.86 31.31
N CYS A 15 8.75 -24.16 32.33
CA CYS A 15 8.70 -23.45 33.62
C CYS A 15 9.18 -22.00 33.50
N LEU A 16 10.20 -21.73 32.69
CA LEU A 16 10.64 -20.35 32.38
C LEU A 16 9.54 -19.59 31.64
N PHE A 17 8.89 -20.21 30.66
CA PHE A 17 7.77 -19.59 29.94
C PHE A 17 6.60 -19.26 30.86
N LEU A 18 6.20 -20.20 31.74
CA LEU A 18 5.13 -19.98 32.72
C LEU A 18 5.48 -18.92 33.79
N ALA A 19 6.73 -18.88 34.24
CA ALA A 19 7.18 -17.88 35.21
C ALA A 19 7.20 -16.46 34.61
N PHE A 20 7.55 -16.33 33.34
CA PHE A 20 7.52 -15.03 32.63
C PHE A 20 6.09 -14.54 32.36
N VAL A 21 5.17 -15.44 31.99
CA VAL A 21 3.74 -15.11 31.79
C VAL A 21 3.09 -14.58 33.09
N ASN A 22 3.38 -15.20 34.24
CA ASN A 22 2.87 -14.76 35.54
C ASN A 22 3.47 -13.42 36.02
N CYS A 23 4.71 -13.10 35.64
CA CYS A 23 5.33 -11.83 36.01
C CYS A 23 4.68 -10.64 35.29
N GLN A 24 4.12 -10.89 34.09
CA GLN A 24 3.48 -9.88 33.25
C GLN A 24 2.03 -9.57 33.65
N GLU A 25 1.30 -10.56 34.21
CA GLU A 25 -0.02 -10.34 34.83
C GLU A 25 0.02 -9.34 36.00
N ALA A 26 1.16 -9.26 36.71
CA ALA A 26 1.32 -8.33 37.83
C ALA A 26 1.56 -6.87 37.40
N VAL A 27 2.12 -6.64 36.21
CA VAL A 27 2.48 -5.30 35.71
C VAL A 27 1.31 -4.62 34.97
N LEU A 28 0.41 -5.41 34.37
CA LEU A 28 -0.69 -4.89 33.53
C LEU A 28 -1.99 -4.55 34.30
N ASN A 29 -2.06 -4.82 35.61
CA ASN A 29 -3.22 -4.49 36.45
C ASN A 29 -3.40 -2.98 36.74
N HIS A 30 -2.59 -2.11 36.14
CA HIS A 30 -2.62 -0.66 36.37
C HIS A 30 -3.23 0.20 35.24
N GLN A 31 -3.76 -0.41 34.17
CA GLN A 31 -4.40 0.34 33.09
C GLN A 31 -5.94 0.19 33.11
N ASP A 32 -6.59 1.35 33.23
CA ASP A 32 -8.03 1.54 33.42
C ASP A 32 -8.86 1.05 32.21
N PRO A 33 -9.86 0.16 32.38
CA PRO A 33 -10.60 -0.45 31.28
C PRO A 33 -11.84 0.37 30.85
N SER A 34 -11.75 1.70 30.84
CA SER A 34 -12.89 2.60 30.57
C SER A 34 -12.83 3.30 29.22
N ARG A 35 -12.43 2.60 28.16
CA ARG A 35 -12.63 3.03 26.76
C ARG A 35 -13.06 1.81 25.95
N TYR A 36 -13.91 2.02 24.95
CA TYR A 36 -14.48 1.02 24.03
C TYR A 36 -15.77 0.34 24.51
N ASP A 37 -16.86 1.09 24.36
CA ASP A 37 -18.23 0.57 24.31
C ASP A 37 -18.41 -0.18 22.98
N THR A 38 -17.92 -1.42 22.91
CA THR A 38 -18.10 -2.29 21.73
C THR A 38 -19.49 -2.91 21.78
N THR A 39 -20.52 -2.17 21.39
CA THR A 39 -21.71 -2.81 20.84
C THR A 39 -21.29 -3.44 19.51
N PRO A 40 -21.56 -4.73 19.23
CA PRO A 40 -21.44 -5.23 17.87
C PRO A 40 -22.26 -4.30 17.00
N HIS A 41 -21.63 -3.72 15.98
CA HIS A 41 -22.36 -3.08 14.89
C HIS A 41 -23.22 -4.18 14.27
N MET A 42 -24.43 -4.36 14.82
CA MET A 42 -25.58 -4.59 13.97
C MET A 42 -25.38 -3.56 12.88
N SER A 43 -25.19 -4.03 11.64
CA SER A 43 -25.58 -3.18 10.52
C SER A 43 -26.92 -2.63 10.98
N LYS A 44 -26.98 -1.31 11.21
CA LYS A 44 -28.26 -0.66 11.03
C LYS A 44 -28.52 -1.08 9.61
N GLY A 45 -29.36 -2.10 9.42
CA GLY A 45 -29.96 -2.31 8.13
C GLY A 45 -30.32 -0.91 7.71
N HIS A 46 -29.86 -0.49 6.53
CA HIS A 46 -30.41 0.69 5.91
C HIS A 46 -31.90 0.41 5.65
N GLY A 47 -32.72 0.13 6.68
CA GLY A 47 -33.55 1.14 7.30
C GLY A 47 -33.87 2.23 6.30
N HIS A 48 -34.67 1.82 5.33
CA HIS A 48 -35.36 2.67 4.37
C HIS A 48 -34.61 3.97 4.06
N ALA A 49 -33.55 3.89 3.27
CA ALA A 49 -33.16 5.04 2.46
C ALA A 49 -34.19 5.22 1.33
N HIS A 50 -35.42 5.57 1.69
CA HIS A 50 -36.30 6.29 0.79
C HIS A 50 -35.73 7.71 0.66
N ALA A 51 -34.70 7.87 -0.16
CA ALA A 51 -34.24 9.17 -0.62
C ALA A 51 -34.91 9.46 -1.98
N HIS A 52 -36.14 9.96 -1.85
CA HIS A 52 -36.89 10.75 -2.82
C HIS A 52 -37.27 10.12 -4.17
N ASP A 53 -38.44 9.49 -4.18
CA ASP A 53 -39.47 9.94 -5.11
C ASP A 53 -40.32 10.98 -4.37
N ALA A 54 -40.39 12.19 -4.93
CA ALA A 54 -41.21 13.27 -4.40
C ALA A 54 -42.68 13.01 -4.80
N SER A 55 -43.31 12.02 -4.17
CA SER A 55 -44.77 11.88 -4.18
C SER A 55 -45.23 11.53 -2.77
N ALA A 56 -45.86 12.51 -2.12
CA ALA A 56 -46.50 12.36 -0.83
C ALA A 56 -47.63 11.32 -0.91
N HIS A 57 -47.40 10.11 -0.40
CA HIS A 57 -48.46 9.22 0.04
C HIS A 57 -48.04 8.51 1.33
N ASP A 58 -48.94 8.57 2.31
CA ASP A 58 -48.85 8.05 3.67
C ASP A 58 -48.28 6.62 3.73
N LYS A 59 -47.13 6.45 4.41
CA LYS A 59 -46.72 5.15 4.95
C LYS A 59 -46.86 5.20 6.47
N ALA A 60 -47.76 4.37 6.99
CA ALA A 60 -47.95 4.17 8.42
C ALA A 60 -46.63 3.76 9.10
N PRO A 61 -46.40 4.13 10.38
CA PRO A 61 -45.19 3.71 11.10
C PRO A 61 -45.12 2.18 11.17
N TYR A 62 -44.00 1.63 10.72
CA TYR A 62 -43.71 0.19 10.79
C TYR A 62 -43.69 -0.26 12.25
N GLU A 63 -44.71 -1.00 12.67
CA GLU A 63 -44.83 -1.54 14.03
C GLU A 63 -44.05 -2.86 14.11
N GLN A 64 -42.84 -2.79 14.66
CA GLN A 64 -41.94 -3.94 14.76
C GLN A 64 -42.54 -5.03 15.66
N ASN A 65 -42.50 -6.27 15.19
CA ASN A 65 -43.06 -7.42 15.90
C ASN A 65 -42.50 -7.50 17.34
N PRO A 66 -43.36 -7.59 18.38
CA PRO A 66 -42.92 -7.59 19.77
C PRO A 66 -41.95 -8.73 20.09
N ALA A 67 -42.10 -9.90 19.43
CA ALA A 67 -41.19 -11.03 19.61
C ALA A 67 -39.77 -10.71 19.12
N VAL A 68 -39.64 -10.02 17.98
CA VAL A 68 -38.36 -9.57 17.41
C VAL A 68 -37.72 -8.53 18.33
N LYS A 69 -38.50 -7.58 18.84
CA LYS A 69 -38.02 -6.57 19.78
C LYS A 69 -37.47 -7.19 21.07
N ASP A 70 -38.17 -8.18 21.62
CA ASP A 70 -37.75 -8.91 22.82
C ASP A 70 -36.49 -9.75 22.56
N ALA A 71 -36.42 -10.41 21.40
CA ALA A 71 -35.22 -11.12 20.97
C ALA A 71 -34.01 -10.18 20.83
N LEU A 72 -34.16 -9.03 20.18
CA LEU A 72 -33.12 -8.00 20.08
C LEU A 72 -32.68 -7.49 21.45
N ALA A 73 -33.62 -7.30 22.38
CA ALA A 73 -33.30 -6.91 23.75
C ALA A 73 -32.51 -7.99 24.51
N ALA A 74 -32.75 -9.27 24.21
CA ALA A 74 -31.95 -10.38 24.74
C ALA A 74 -30.55 -10.44 24.09
N LEU A 75 -30.46 -10.28 22.77
CA LEU A 75 -29.20 -10.31 22.03
C LEU A 75 -28.25 -9.16 22.42
N ARG A 76 -28.77 -7.95 22.65
CA ARG A 76 -27.96 -6.80 23.12
C ARG A 76 -27.28 -7.04 24.47
N LYS A 77 -27.78 -7.96 25.29
CA LYS A 77 -27.16 -8.31 26.59
C LYS A 77 -25.98 -9.26 26.42
N ILE A 78 -25.87 -9.91 25.26
CA ILE A 78 -24.78 -10.83 24.96
C ILE A 78 -23.59 -10.00 24.51
N ARG A 79 -22.54 -9.94 25.35
CA ARG A 79 -21.27 -9.35 24.96
C ARG A 79 -20.49 -10.37 24.13
N PRO A 80 -19.84 -9.96 23.03
CA PRO A 80 -18.93 -10.85 22.32
C PRO A 80 -17.80 -11.27 23.28
N VAL A 81 -17.41 -12.54 23.23
CA VAL A 81 -16.26 -13.05 23.98
C VAL A 81 -15.00 -12.52 23.29
N THR A 82 -14.58 -11.31 23.61
CA THR A 82 -13.25 -10.85 23.21
C THR A 82 -12.26 -11.59 24.10
N SER A 83 -11.50 -12.54 23.54
CA SER A 83 -10.36 -13.11 24.25
C SER A 83 -9.42 -11.95 24.61
N ARG A 84 -9.24 -11.68 25.92
CA ARG A 84 -8.32 -10.63 26.38
C ARG A 84 -6.88 -10.88 25.90
N LEU A 85 -6.56 -12.14 25.60
CA LEU A 85 -5.29 -12.58 25.02
C LEU A 85 -5.12 -12.25 23.52
N ALA A 86 -6.19 -12.00 22.76
CA ALA A 86 -6.08 -11.55 21.36
C ALA A 86 -5.86 -10.03 21.24
N ARG A 87 -5.97 -9.28 22.35
CA ARG A 87 -5.61 -7.85 22.42
C ARG A 87 -4.13 -7.61 22.73
N LEU A 88 -3.32 -8.66 22.79
CA LEU A 88 -1.87 -8.48 22.79
C LEU A 88 -1.48 -8.02 21.39
N SER A 89 -1.29 -6.72 21.23
CA SER A 89 -0.62 -6.11 20.09
C SER A 89 0.68 -6.86 19.79
N LYS A 90 1.14 -6.78 18.53
CA LYS A 90 2.50 -7.21 18.16
C LYS A 90 3.44 -6.67 19.24
N PRO A 91 4.17 -7.53 19.95
CA PRO A 91 4.91 -7.06 21.11
C PRO A 91 6.05 -6.18 20.58
N SER A 92 5.94 -4.87 20.81
CA SER A 92 6.89 -3.89 20.32
C SER A 92 8.21 -3.95 21.11
N GLY A 93 9.30 -3.59 20.43
CA GLY A 93 10.66 -3.62 20.98
C GLY A 93 11.36 -4.98 20.88
N VAL A 94 12.67 -4.99 21.19
CA VAL A 94 13.55 -6.16 21.05
C VAL A 94 13.04 -7.36 21.85
N VAL A 95 12.55 -7.13 23.07
CA VAL A 95 12.02 -8.18 23.93
C VAL A 95 10.76 -8.80 23.34
N GLY A 96 9.88 -7.99 22.77
CA GLY A 96 8.66 -8.46 22.13
C GLY A 96 8.93 -9.33 20.91
N ASN A 97 9.80 -8.86 20.01
CA ASN A 97 10.22 -9.63 18.85
C ASN A 97 10.88 -10.96 19.23
N THR A 98 11.75 -10.97 20.26
CA THR A 98 12.35 -12.22 20.74
C THR A 98 11.32 -13.22 21.27
N ILE A 99 10.27 -12.74 21.96
CA ILE A 99 9.17 -13.58 22.46
C ILE A 99 8.32 -14.12 21.31
N HIS A 100 8.03 -13.29 20.30
CA HIS A 100 7.28 -13.70 19.12
C HIS A 100 8.01 -14.81 18.35
N TYR A 101 9.29 -14.59 18.02
CA TYR A 101 10.09 -15.60 17.33
C TYR A 101 10.34 -16.84 18.19
N ALA A 102 10.50 -16.69 19.51
CA ALA A 102 10.62 -17.83 20.42
C ALA A 102 9.32 -18.66 20.49
N LYS A 103 8.15 -18.02 20.44
CA LYS A 103 6.83 -18.68 20.40
C LYS A 103 6.63 -19.41 19.06
N GLU A 104 6.90 -18.76 17.94
CA GLU A 104 6.86 -19.37 16.60
C GLU A 104 7.78 -20.58 16.52
N LEU A 105 9.03 -20.43 16.97
CA LEU A 105 10.02 -21.51 17.01
C LEU A 105 9.57 -22.65 17.94
N PHE A 106 8.96 -22.33 19.08
CA PHE A 106 8.44 -23.33 20.01
C PHE A 106 7.26 -24.11 19.44
N VAL A 107 6.32 -23.44 18.77
CA VAL A 107 5.18 -24.08 18.10
C VAL A 107 5.69 -24.98 16.97
N LEU A 108 6.61 -24.48 16.14
CA LEU A 108 7.26 -25.24 15.05
C LEU A 108 7.98 -26.49 15.55
N LEU A 109 8.67 -26.41 16.69
CA LEU A 109 9.52 -27.49 17.19
C LEU A 109 8.79 -28.49 18.10
N PHE A 110 7.74 -28.07 18.82
CA PHE A 110 7.20 -28.84 19.95
C PHE A 110 5.68 -29.01 20.00
N MET A 111 4.90 -28.25 19.21
CA MET A 111 3.47 -28.47 19.11
C MET A 111 3.16 -29.17 17.79
N ASN A 112 2.62 -30.39 17.84
CA ASN A 112 1.92 -30.93 16.70
C ASN A 112 0.83 -29.92 16.31
N GLN A 113 0.83 -29.61 15.02
CA GLN A 113 0.04 -28.57 14.35
C GLN A 113 -1.38 -28.44 14.94
N PRO A 114 -1.85 -27.22 15.28
CA PRO A 114 -3.27 -27.04 15.57
C PRO A 114 -4.08 -27.51 14.37
N ASP A 115 -5.19 -28.21 14.62
CA ASP A 115 -6.08 -28.70 13.55
C ASP A 115 -6.37 -27.58 12.57
N GLN A 116 -6.18 -27.85 11.27
CA GLN A 116 -6.48 -26.91 10.21
C GLN A 116 -7.97 -26.58 10.25
N LYS A 117 -8.33 -25.46 10.87
CA LYS A 117 -9.68 -24.92 10.78
C LYS A 117 -9.89 -24.51 9.32
N HIS A 118 -10.73 -25.26 8.63
CA HIS A 118 -11.20 -24.88 7.31
C HIS A 118 -12.02 -23.60 7.44
N LEU A 119 -11.43 -22.46 7.06
CA LEU A 119 -12.01 -21.13 7.25
C LEU A 119 -13.39 -20.96 6.59
N LEU A 120 -13.69 -21.78 5.59
CA LEU A 120 -14.90 -21.68 4.78
C LEU A 120 -15.92 -22.79 5.05
N THR A 121 -15.63 -23.80 5.88
CA THR A 121 -16.58 -24.88 6.17
C THR A 121 -17.21 -24.72 7.54
N THR A 122 -18.46 -25.17 7.69
CA THR A 122 -19.12 -25.20 8.99
C THR A 122 -18.52 -26.29 9.87
N ASP A 123 -17.91 -25.93 10.99
CA ASP A 123 -17.61 -26.90 12.04
C ASP A 123 -18.93 -27.46 12.60
N THR A 124 -19.23 -28.73 12.32
CA THR A 124 -20.48 -29.39 12.73
C THR A 124 -20.54 -29.71 14.23
N THR A 125 -19.52 -29.33 15.01
CA THR A 125 -19.54 -29.52 16.46
C THR A 125 -20.49 -28.48 17.08
N ALA A 126 -21.74 -28.91 17.30
CA ALA A 126 -22.76 -28.10 17.93
C ALA A 126 -22.33 -27.69 19.35
N GLN A 127 -21.80 -26.48 19.50
CA GLN A 127 -21.57 -25.91 20.82
C GLN A 127 -22.93 -25.58 21.45
N PRO A 128 -23.16 -25.93 22.74
CA PRO A 128 -24.42 -25.65 23.39
C PRO A 128 -24.62 -24.13 23.49
N LEU A 129 -25.74 -23.65 22.93
CA LEU A 129 -26.12 -22.24 22.99
C LEU A 129 -26.31 -21.80 24.44
N THR A 130 -25.90 -20.57 24.77
CA THR A 130 -26.21 -19.99 26.07
C THR A 130 -27.73 -19.87 26.25
N PRO A 131 -28.28 -19.99 27.48
CA PRO A 131 -29.74 -19.94 27.69
C PRO A 131 -30.40 -18.63 27.21
N ALA A 132 -29.66 -17.52 27.21
CA ALA A 132 -30.14 -16.24 26.69
C ALA A 132 -30.20 -16.24 25.15
N LEU A 133 -29.18 -16.80 24.50
CA LEU A 133 -29.12 -16.93 23.05
C LEU A 133 -30.16 -17.92 22.54
N SER A 134 -30.34 -19.07 23.20
CA SER A 134 -31.35 -20.04 22.81
C SER A 134 -32.76 -19.46 22.88
N ARG A 135 -33.09 -18.72 23.95
CA ARG A 135 -34.37 -18.01 24.07
C ARG A 135 -34.57 -16.96 22.97
N ALA A 136 -33.52 -16.22 22.61
CA ALA A 136 -33.61 -15.25 21.53
C ALA A 136 -33.85 -15.94 20.18
N VAL A 137 -33.13 -17.04 19.91
CA VAL A 137 -33.30 -17.83 18.69
C VAL A 137 -34.70 -18.45 18.60
N THR A 138 -35.26 -18.98 19.69
CA THR A 138 -36.63 -19.53 19.67
C THR A 138 -37.67 -18.45 19.36
N LEU A 139 -37.56 -17.26 19.97
CA LEU A 139 -38.46 -16.14 19.68
C LEU A 139 -38.38 -15.69 18.22
N LEU A 140 -37.17 -15.68 17.66
CA LEU A 140 -36.97 -15.35 16.24
C LEU A 140 -37.51 -16.46 15.32
N GLN A 141 -37.38 -17.73 15.70
CA GLN A 141 -37.96 -18.85 14.94
C GLN A 141 -39.48 -18.77 14.92
N ASP A 142 -40.11 -18.55 16.07
CA ASP A 142 -41.57 -18.40 16.19
C ASP A 142 -42.09 -17.23 15.34
N ALA A 143 -41.34 -16.12 15.28
CA ALA A 143 -41.66 -14.98 14.43
C ALA A 143 -41.40 -15.26 12.94
N ALA A 144 -40.34 -16.00 12.61
CA ALA A 144 -40.04 -16.40 11.24
C ALA A 144 -41.08 -17.38 10.66
N GLU A 145 -41.66 -18.26 11.48
CA GLU A 145 -42.80 -19.10 11.11
C GLU A 145 -44.03 -18.26 10.73
N GLN A 146 -44.18 -17.07 11.33
CA GLN A 146 -45.20 -16.09 10.97
C GLN A 146 -44.82 -15.24 9.75
N GLN A 147 -43.75 -15.62 9.02
CA GLN A 147 -43.23 -14.92 7.84
C GLN A 147 -42.78 -13.48 8.13
N ASP A 148 -42.35 -13.20 9.37
CA ASP A 148 -41.78 -11.91 9.73
C ASP A 148 -40.41 -11.69 9.05
N ALA A 149 -40.32 -10.63 8.24
CA ALA A 149 -39.15 -10.35 7.43
C ALA A 149 -37.90 -10.03 8.27
N ASP A 150 -38.05 -9.30 9.38
CA ASP A 150 -36.95 -8.93 10.26
C ASP A 150 -36.42 -10.15 11.02
N ALA A 151 -37.32 -11.03 11.47
CA ALA A 151 -36.96 -12.27 12.14
C ALA A 151 -36.16 -13.19 11.22
N ILE A 152 -36.63 -13.39 9.98
CA ILE A 152 -35.95 -14.21 8.96
C ILE A 152 -34.57 -13.61 8.65
N TRP A 153 -34.47 -12.29 8.48
CA TRP A 153 -33.19 -11.62 8.23
C TRP A 153 -32.20 -11.81 9.38
N LEU A 154 -32.62 -11.59 10.62
CA LEU A 154 -31.76 -11.75 11.80
C LEU A 154 -31.28 -13.20 11.96
N LEU A 155 -32.15 -14.19 11.73
CA LEU A 155 -31.75 -15.60 11.73
C LEU A 155 -30.74 -15.89 10.62
N ALA A 156 -30.93 -15.34 9.42
CA ALA A 156 -29.99 -15.50 8.31
C ALA A 156 -28.60 -14.94 8.69
N GLU A 157 -28.55 -13.69 9.17
CA GLU A 157 -27.30 -13.03 9.58
C GLU A 157 -26.59 -13.76 10.73
N MET A 158 -27.34 -14.26 11.71
CA MET A 158 -26.78 -15.05 12.81
C MET A 158 -26.19 -16.38 12.33
N ASN A 159 -26.85 -17.06 11.39
CA ASN A 159 -26.35 -18.31 10.81
C ASN A 159 -25.17 -18.06 9.84
N PHE A 160 -25.13 -16.91 9.16
CA PHE A 160 -24.07 -16.59 8.20
C PHE A 160 -22.80 -16.05 8.88
N HIS A 161 -22.93 -14.95 9.63
CA HIS A 161 -21.77 -14.28 10.25
C HIS A 161 -21.33 -14.92 11.57
N GLY A 162 -22.20 -15.70 12.23
CA GLY A 162 -21.94 -16.22 13.57
C GLY A 162 -22.09 -15.17 14.67
N ASN A 163 -22.89 -14.13 14.42
CA ASN A 163 -23.11 -13.03 15.35
C ASN A 163 -23.63 -13.54 16.71
N PHE A 164 -23.30 -12.83 17.79
CA PHE A 164 -23.69 -13.18 19.17
C PHE A 164 -23.21 -14.56 19.63
N THR A 165 -22.08 -15.05 19.11
CA THR A 165 -21.55 -16.41 19.37
C THR A 165 -22.46 -17.54 18.88
N HIS A 166 -23.34 -17.25 17.92
CA HIS A 166 -24.15 -18.25 17.24
C HIS A 166 -23.27 -19.10 16.30
N PRO A 167 -23.43 -20.44 16.25
CA PRO A 167 -22.65 -21.27 15.33
C PRO A 167 -23.00 -20.95 13.87
N ARG A 168 -21.98 -20.91 13.01
CA ARG A 168 -22.17 -20.68 11.57
C ARG A 168 -22.82 -21.89 10.92
N ASN A 169 -23.88 -21.65 10.16
CA ASN A 169 -24.56 -22.63 9.35
C ASN A 169 -24.99 -21.99 8.02
N TYR A 170 -24.10 -22.06 7.03
CA TYR A 170 -24.34 -21.44 5.72
C TYR A 170 -25.56 -22.03 5.00
N SER A 171 -25.85 -23.33 5.15
CA SER A 171 -27.03 -23.94 4.51
C SER A 171 -28.34 -23.36 5.06
N ARG A 172 -28.46 -23.20 6.39
CA ARG A 172 -29.63 -22.55 6.98
C ARG A 172 -29.70 -21.06 6.63
N ALA A 173 -28.55 -20.38 6.61
CA ALA A 173 -28.52 -18.98 6.17
C ALA A 173 -29.05 -18.83 4.74
N PHE A 174 -28.63 -19.71 3.83
CA PHE A 174 -29.10 -19.74 2.44
C PHE A 174 -30.63 -19.90 2.35
N GLU A 175 -31.20 -20.86 3.10
CA GLU A 175 -32.65 -21.08 3.15
C GLU A 175 -33.42 -19.83 3.60
N TYR A 176 -32.93 -19.14 4.65
CA TYR A 176 -33.56 -17.91 5.14
C TYR A 176 -33.43 -16.75 4.14
N TYR A 177 -32.25 -16.52 3.55
CA TYR A 177 -32.09 -15.49 2.53
C TYR A 177 -32.97 -15.78 1.30
N GLN A 178 -33.07 -17.05 0.88
CA GLN A 178 -33.93 -17.46 -0.23
C GLN A 178 -35.40 -17.20 0.08
N THR A 179 -35.84 -17.55 1.28
CA THR A 179 -37.20 -17.29 1.75
C THR A 179 -37.51 -15.80 1.76
N LEU A 180 -36.60 -14.98 2.29
CA LEU A 180 -36.79 -13.52 2.36
C LEU A 180 -36.79 -12.86 0.98
N ALA A 181 -35.93 -13.31 0.07
CA ALA A 181 -35.91 -12.85 -1.32
C ALA A 181 -37.20 -13.22 -2.06
N TYR A 182 -37.80 -14.39 -1.78
CA TYR A 182 -39.05 -14.83 -2.39
C TYR A 182 -40.27 -14.08 -1.84
N LEU A 183 -40.34 -13.86 -0.53
CA LEU A 183 -41.50 -13.23 0.11
C LEU A 183 -41.56 -11.71 -0.15
N ASN A 184 -40.42 -11.02 0.04
CA ASN A 184 -40.39 -9.56 0.10
C ASN A 184 -39.59 -8.93 -1.04
N GLY A 185 -38.87 -9.73 -1.84
CA GLY A 185 -37.93 -9.22 -2.84
C GLY A 185 -36.76 -8.43 -2.24
N ASN A 186 -36.45 -8.62 -0.95
CA ASN A 186 -35.47 -7.79 -0.22
C ASN A 186 -34.10 -7.75 -0.92
N SER A 187 -33.64 -6.55 -1.28
CA SER A 187 -32.38 -6.33 -2.02
C SER A 187 -31.14 -6.83 -1.27
N SER A 188 -31.10 -6.73 0.07
CA SER A 188 -29.98 -7.22 0.88
C SER A 188 -29.94 -8.75 0.90
N ALA A 189 -31.10 -9.41 0.96
CA ALA A 189 -31.17 -10.87 0.84
C ALA A 189 -30.76 -11.34 -0.56
N GLN A 190 -31.20 -10.63 -1.60
CA GLN A 190 -30.79 -10.91 -2.98
C GLN A 190 -29.28 -10.72 -3.18
N TYR A 191 -28.67 -9.68 -2.61
CA TYR A 191 -27.22 -9.51 -2.58
C TYR A 191 -26.52 -10.72 -1.94
N MET A 192 -26.99 -11.16 -0.76
CA MET A 192 -26.42 -12.32 -0.08
C MET A 192 -26.56 -13.60 -0.89
N LEU A 193 -27.71 -13.84 -1.54
CA LEU A 193 -27.87 -14.97 -2.46
C LEU A 193 -26.90 -14.88 -3.65
N GLY A 194 -26.75 -13.69 -4.24
CA GLY A 194 -25.77 -13.43 -5.29
C GLY A 194 -24.35 -13.80 -4.87
N PHE A 195 -23.96 -13.36 -3.68
CA PHE A 195 -22.66 -13.68 -3.07
C PHE A 195 -22.47 -15.18 -2.81
N MET A 196 -23.48 -15.85 -2.25
CA MET A 196 -23.41 -17.29 -1.95
C MET A 196 -23.31 -18.13 -3.23
N TYR A 197 -24.06 -17.80 -4.28
CA TYR A 197 -23.94 -18.45 -5.58
C TYR A 197 -22.60 -18.14 -6.27
N ALA A 198 -22.05 -16.93 -6.10
CA ALA A 198 -20.77 -16.54 -6.68
C ALA A 198 -19.59 -17.31 -6.08
N THR A 199 -19.63 -17.54 -4.77
CA THR A 199 -18.50 -18.09 -4.01
C THR A 199 -18.63 -19.57 -3.68
N GLY A 200 -19.87 -20.10 -3.61
CA GLY A 200 -20.12 -21.47 -3.15
C GLY A 200 -19.75 -21.69 -1.67
N ILE A 201 -19.75 -20.62 -0.87
CA ILE A 201 -19.28 -20.65 0.52
C ILE A 201 -19.96 -21.75 1.36
N GLY A 202 -19.19 -22.43 2.20
CA GLY A 202 -19.72 -23.45 3.10
C GLY A 202 -20.14 -24.75 2.46
N ASN A 203 -19.93 -24.94 1.15
CA ASN A 203 -20.62 -25.97 0.35
C ASN A 203 -22.16 -25.92 0.55
N ALA A 204 -22.71 -24.77 0.96
CA ALA A 204 -24.14 -24.59 1.20
C ALA A 204 -24.92 -24.64 -0.12
N VAL A 205 -24.31 -24.12 -1.17
CA VAL A 205 -24.86 -24.07 -2.52
C VAL A 205 -23.73 -24.29 -3.52
N PRO A 206 -23.94 -25.05 -4.62
CA PRO A 206 -22.93 -25.14 -5.67
C PRO A 206 -22.73 -23.78 -6.32
N GLN A 207 -21.48 -23.50 -6.70
CA GLN A 207 -21.13 -22.27 -7.39
C GLN A 207 -21.89 -22.17 -8.72
N ASP A 208 -22.62 -21.07 -8.92
CA ASP A 208 -23.37 -20.77 -10.12
C ASP A 208 -23.26 -19.28 -10.45
N GLN A 209 -22.35 -18.96 -11.36
CA GLN A 209 -22.08 -17.57 -11.74
C GLN A 209 -23.25 -16.90 -12.47
N ALA A 210 -24.12 -17.65 -13.14
CA ALA A 210 -25.27 -17.10 -13.84
C ALA A 210 -26.37 -16.69 -12.86
N ARG A 211 -26.66 -17.54 -11.87
CA ARG A 211 -27.57 -17.17 -10.77
C ARG A 211 -27.01 -16.03 -9.92
N ALA A 212 -25.70 -16.05 -9.65
CA ALA A 212 -25.05 -14.95 -8.95
C ALA A 212 -25.29 -13.61 -9.64
N LEU A 213 -25.06 -13.56 -10.96
CA LEU A 213 -25.31 -12.37 -11.77
C LEU A 213 -26.79 -11.95 -11.68
N LEU A 214 -27.72 -12.89 -11.84
CA LEU A 214 -29.16 -12.62 -11.78
C LEU A 214 -29.57 -11.98 -10.44
N TYR A 215 -29.17 -12.55 -9.30
CA TYR A 215 -29.51 -12.01 -8.00
C TYR A 215 -28.86 -10.65 -7.73
N HIS A 216 -27.61 -10.44 -8.17
CA HIS A 216 -27.00 -9.12 -8.11
C HIS A 216 -27.72 -8.09 -8.99
N THR A 217 -28.22 -8.47 -10.18
CA THR A 217 -29.04 -7.56 -11.00
C THR A 217 -30.32 -7.14 -10.29
N PHE A 218 -31.06 -8.06 -9.68
CA PHE A 218 -32.27 -7.70 -8.93
C PHE A 218 -31.98 -6.79 -7.73
N ALA A 219 -30.90 -7.06 -7.00
CA ALA A 219 -30.50 -6.23 -5.87
C ALA A 219 -30.03 -4.83 -6.30
N ALA A 220 -29.27 -4.74 -7.39
CA ALA A 220 -28.73 -3.49 -7.91
C ALA A 220 -29.81 -2.56 -8.48
N GLU A 221 -30.80 -3.11 -9.19
CA GLU A 221 -31.99 -2.38 -9.68
C GLU A 221 -32.82 -1.80 -8.52
N GLN A 222 -32.81 -2.46 -7.36
CA GLN A 222 -33.45 -1.97 -6.14
C GLN A 222 -32.59 -0.97 -5.34
N GLY A 223 -31.39 -0.64 -5.82
CA GLY A 223 -30.52 0.34 -5.18
C GLY A 223 -29.51 -0.22 -4.16
N ASP A 224 -29.30 -1.54 -4.07
CA ASP A 224 -28.23 -2.10 -3.23
C ASP A 224 -26.85 -1.75 -3.81
N ILE A 225 -26.16 -0.83 -3.14
CA ILE A 225 -24.87 -0.25 -3.56
C ILE A 225 -23.81 -1.34 -3.78
N ARG A 226 -23.79 -2.37 -2.93
CA ARG A 226 -22.83 -3.48 -3.00
C ARG A 226 -23.01 -4.29 -4.28
N SER A 227 -24.27 -4.57 -4.65
CA SER A 227 -24.60 -5.26 -5.90
C SER A 227 -24.33 -4.39 -7.11
N GLN A 228 -24.62 -3.09 -7.06
CA GLN A 228 -24.26 -2.15 -8.13
C GLN A 228 -22.74 -2.15 -8.38
N MET A 229 -21.94 -2.05 -7.32
CA MET A 229 -20.48 -2.12 -7.37
C MET A 229 -20.00 -3.47 -7.95
N THR A 230 -20.61 -4.58 -7.51
CA THR A 230 -20.30 -5.94 -7.99
C THR A 230 -20.60 -6.11 -9.48
N LEU A 231 -21.76 -5.64 -9.97
CA LEU A 231 -22.10 -5.68 -11.40
C LEU A 231 -21.17 -4.83 -12.24
N ALA A 232 -20.86 -3.62 -11.76
CA ALA A 232 -19.95 -2.72 -12.43
C ALA A 232 -18.59 -3.37 -12.67
N TYR A 233 -18.05 -4.03 -11.63
CA TYR A 233 -16.81 -4.80 -11.72
C TYR A 233 -16.92 -6.02 -12.62
N ARG A 234 -18.03 -6.78 -12.57
CA ARG A 234 -18.24 -7.96 -13.41
C ARG A 234 -18.27 -7.59 -14.90
N HIS A 235 -18.97 -6.53 -15.28
CA HIS A 235 -19.01 -6.02 -16.66
C HIS A 235 -17.67 -5.40 -17.11
N HIS A 236 -16.95 -4.75 -16.18
CA HIS A 236 -15.61 -4.21 -16.44
C HIS A 236 -14.61 -5.32 -16.74
N SER A 237 -14.56 -6.33 -15.86
CA SER A 237 -13.57 -7.40 -15.91
C SER A 237 -13.95 -8.53 -16.88
N GLY A 238 -15.23 -8.68 -17.20
CA GLY A 238 -15.78 -9.78 -18.01
C GLY A 238 -15.95 -11.07 -17.19
N ILE A 239 -16.45 -10.97 -15.96
CA ILE A 239 -16.69 -12.12 -15.07
C ILE A 239 -18.15 -12.54 -15.22
N ALA A 240 -18.37 -13.79 -15.66
CA ALA A 240 -19.70 -14.35 -15.93
C ALA A 240 -20.51 -13.61 -17.02
N THR A 241 -19.91 -12.61 -17.66
CA THR A 241 -20.49 -11.75 -18.68
C THR A 241 -19.40 -11.33 -19.67
N PRO A 242 -19.73 -11.03 -20.94
CA PRO A 242 -18.77 -10.37 -21.82
C PRO A 242 -18.43 -8.98 -21.28
N ARG A 243 -17.21 -8.51 -21.55
CA ARG A 243 -16.79 -7.15 -21.20
C ARG A 243 -17.71 -6.13 -21.88
N ASN A 244 -18.30 -5.24 -21.10
CA ASN A 244 -19.15 -4.17 -21.61
C ASN A 244 -18.88 -2.89 -20.82
N CYS A 245 -18.24 -1.92 -21.47
CA CYS A 245 -17.89 -0.66 -20.83
C CYS A 245 -19.12 0.20 -20.51
N GLU A 246 -20.19 0.13 -21.29
CA GLU A 246 -21.38 0.97 -21.10
C GLU A 246 -22.15 0.55 -19.86
N GLU A 247 -22.38 -0.76 -19.70
CA GLU A 247 -22.98 -1.32 -18.49
C GLU A 247 -22.11 -1.07 -17.26
N SER A 248 -20.78 -1.23 -17.39
CA SER A 248 -19.85 -0.93 -16.31
C SER A 248 -19.92 0.53 -15.88
N VAL A 249 -19.95 1.47 -16.84
CA VAL A 249 -20.11 2.91 -16.57
C VAL A 249 -21.45 3.20 -15.92
N HIS A 250 -22.55 2.58 -16.38
CA HIS A 250 -23.87 2.77 -15.80
C HIS A 250 -23.87 2.48 -14.29
N TRP A 251 -23.41 1.29 -13.90
CA TRP A 251 -23.41 0.87 -12.50
C TRP A 251 -22.37 1.63 -11.66
N TYR A 252 -21.14 1.83 -12.15
CA TYR A 252 -20.13 2.59 -11.41
C TYR A 252 -20.56 4.05 -11.22
N ARG A 253 -21.23 4.68 -12.20
CA ARG A 253 -21.75 6.04 -12.08
C ARG A 253 -22.77 6.16 -10.94
N LEU A 254 -23.66 5.18 -10.77
CA LEU A 254 -24.66 5.19 -9.68
C LEU A 254 -23.97 5.15 -8.30
N VAL A 255 -22.99 4.25 -8.13
CA VAL A 255 -22.21 4.13 -6.89
C VAL A 255 -21.38 5.39 -6.65
N ALA A 256 -20.69 5.90 -7.68
CA ALA A 256 -19.88 7.11 -7.57
C ALA A 256 -20.71 8.36 -7.24
N LYS A 257 -21.93 8.45 -7.78
CA LYS A 257 -22.89 9.51 -7.42
C LYS A 257 -23.24 9.44 -5.94
N GLN A 258 -23.59 8.26 -5.43
CA GLN A 258 -23.88 8.06 -4.00
C GLN A 258 -22.64 8.34 -3.13
N ALA A 259 -21.44 8.00 -3.60
CA ALA A 259 -20.19 8.30 -2.92
C ALA A 259 -19.94 9.82 -2.81
N VAL A 260 -20.19 10.58 -3.88
CA VAL A 260 -20.09 12.05 -3.87
C VAL A 260 -21.20 12.68 -3.03
N GLU A 261 -22.43 12.16 -3.08
CA GLU A 261 -23.54 12.60 -2.22
C GLU A 261 -23.22 12.35 -0.75
N PHE A 262 -22.68 11.18 -0.41
CA PHE A 262 -22.18 10.87 0.92
C PHE A 262 -21.13 11.90 1.31
N TYR A 263 -20.07 12.10 0.52
CA TYR A 263 -19.03 13.09 0.80
C TYR A 263 -19.61 14.49 1.08
N LYS A 264 -20.53 14.97 0.24
CA LYS A 264 -21.20 16.28 0.37
C LYS A 264 -22.15 16.39 1.56
N SER A 265 -22.73 15.27 2.01
CA SER A 265 -23.60 15.24 3.21
C SER A 265 -22.85 15.55 4.51
N GLY A 266 -21.51 15.60 4.45
CA GLY A 266 -20.66 15.94 5.57
C GLY A 266 -20.76 17.41 6.00
N PRO A 267 -20.09 17.77 7.10
CA PRO A 267 -19.94 19.18 7.48
C PRO A 267 -19.16 19.96 6.40
N PRO A 268 -19.18 21.31 6.41
CA PRO A 268 -18.60 22.14 5.34
C PRO A 268 -17.19 21.70 4.93
N GLY A 269 -16.99 21.47 3.64
CA GLY A 269 -15.79 20.84 3.06
C GLY A 269 -15.78 19.30 3.04
N GLY A 270 -16.94 18.65 3.29
CA GLY A 270 -17.17 17.22 3.11
C GLY A 270 -16.70 16.31 4.25
N HIS A 271 -17.09 15.03 4.19
CA HIS A 271 -16.59 14.00 5.11
C HIS A 271 -15.09 13.74 4.91
N SER A 272 -14.40 13.35 5.99
CA SER A 272 -13.07 12.76 5.87
C SER A 272 -13.22 11.31 5.41
N LEU A 273 -12.59 10.97 4.29
CA LEU A 273 -12.61 9.61 3.72
C LEU A 273 -11.31 8.92 4.10
N VAL A 274 -11.36 8.09 5.15
CA VAL A 274 -10.23 7.27 5.58
C VAL A 274 -10.18 6.00 4.74
N LYS A 275 -9.02 5.70 4.16
CA LYS A 275 -8.77 4.48 3.40
C LYS A 275 -8.54 3.32 4.37
N ASN A 276 -9.44 2.35 4.38
CA ASN A 276 -9.37 1.10 5.13
C ASN A 276 -8.96 -0.08 4.24
N ALA A 277 -9.05 0.06 2.92
CA ALA A 277 -8.58 -0.95 1.97
C ALA A 277 -7.04 -0.99 1.91
N PHE A 278 -6.43 -1.99 2.54
CA PHE A 278 -5.01 -2.27 2.42
C PHE A 278 -4.76 -3.77 2.23
N ARG A 279 -3.58 -4.12 1.69
CA ARG A 279 -3.17 -5.53 1.60
C ARG A 279 -2.54 -5.95 2.91
N LEU A 280 -3.03 -7.03 3.49
CA LEU A 280 -2.47 -7.62 4.71
C LEU A 280 -1.00 -8.00 4.51
N VAL A 281 -0.67 -8.51 3.33
CA VAL A 281 0.70 -8.93 2.95
C VAL A 281 1.71 -7.81 3.02
N ASP A 282 1.30 -6.57 2.74
CA ASP A 282 2.24 -5.44 2.67
C ASP A 282 2.81 -5.10 4.06
N GLU A 283 2.13 -5.51 5.15
CA GLU A 283 2.66 -5.40 6.52
C GLU A 283 3.73 -6.45 6.86
N GLU A 284 3.79 -7.55 6.10
CA GLU A 284 4.79 -8.61 6.25
C GLU A 284 5.91 -8.50 5.19
N GLY A 285 5.99 -7.37 4.49
CA GLY A 285 6.95 -7.14 3.41
C GLY A 285 6.52 -7.74 2.05
N GLY A 286 5.26 -8.16 1.91
CA GLY A 286 4.65 -8.66 0.68
C GLY A 286 4.45 -10.18 0.63
N ILE A 287 3.92 -10.69 -0.48
CA ILE A 287 3.52 -12.11 -0.63
C ILE A 287 4.69 -13.09 -0.42
N TYR A 288 5.88 -12.69 -0.83
CA TYR A 288 7.13 -13.47 -0.74
C TYR A 288 8.02 -13.04 0.42
N GLY A 289 7.56 -12.08 1.23
CA GLY A 289 8.33 -11.44 2.29
C GLY A 289 9.10 -10.22 1.82
N GLU A 290 9.67 -9.52 2.81
CA GLU A 290 10.49 -8.32 2.64
C GLU A 290 11.66 -8.60 1.69
N GLY A 291 11.91 -7.64 0.78
CA GLY A 291 12.98 -7.75 -0.20
C GLY A 291 12.67 -8.60 -1.42
N ALA A 292 11.86 -9.64 -1.29
CA ALA A 292 11.53 -10.52 -2.42
C ALA A 292 10.30 -10.03 -3.20
N SER A 293 9.33 -9.48 -2.49
CA SER A 293 8.09 -8.98 -3.08
C SER A 293 8.30 -7.61 -3.73
N VAL A 294 7.56 -7.34 -4.80
CA VAL A 294 7.60 -6.02 -5.45
C VAL A 294 7.01 -4.95 -4.55
N SER A 295 6.06 -5.28 -3.67
CA SER A 295 5.54 -4.30 -2.71
C SER A 295 6.59 -3.77 -1.72
N SER A 296 7.67 -4.52 -1.45
CA SER A 296 8.77 -4.11 -0.55
C SER A 296 10.08 -3.75 -1.26
N SER A 297 10.32 -4.24 -2.48
CA SER A 297 11.58 -3.98 -3.22
C SER A 297 11.41 -3.27 -4.57
N GLY A 298 10.17 -3.07 -5.00
CA GLY A 298 9.87 -2.45 -6.29
C GLY A 298 10.04 -0.94 -6.32
N PRO A 299 9.83 -0.30 -7.48
CA PRO A 299 10.02 1.15 -7.65
C PRO A 299 9.16 2.03 -6.74
N ASN A 300 8.00 1.51 -6.31
CA ASN A 300 7.05 2.21 -5.43
C ASN A 300 7.10 1.68 -3.99
N ALA A 301 8.09 0.85 -3.66
CA ALA A 301 8.27 0.36 -2.30
C ALA A 301 8.73 1.50 -1.39
N LYS A 302 8.32 1.43 -0.11
CA LYS A 302 8.78 2.37 0.90
C LYS A 302 10.22 2.03 1.27
N VAL A 303 11.19 2.77 0.74
CA VAL A 303 12.61 2.59 1.09
C VAL A 303 12.93 3.48 2.29
N GLY A 304 13.24 2.85 3.43
CA GLY A 304 13.64 3.56 4.65
C GLY A 304 15.17 3.64 4.82
N GLY A 305 15.70 4.84 5.01
CA GLY A 305 17.04 5.05 5.58
C GLY A 305 17.05 4.91 7.12
N PRO A 306 18.22 4.99 7.78
CA PRO A 306 18.33 4.90 9.24
C PRO A 306 17.49 5.91 10.05
N THR A 307 17.07 7.00 9.40
CA THR A 307 16.25 8.08 9.95
C THR A 307 14.82 8.09 9.40
N SER A 308 14.43 7.11 8.59
CA SER A 308 13.13 7.08 7.92
C SER A 308 12.06 6.38 8.76
N ASP A 309 10.86 6.95 8.73
CA ASP A 309 9.61 6.42 9.27
C ASP A 309 8.96 5.34 8.38
N ALA A 310 9.60 4.96 7.26
CA ALA A 310 9.07 4.00 6.28
C ALA A 310 8.59 2.67 6.90
N TYR A 311 9.23 2.25 8.00
CA TYR A 311 8.95 1.02 8.74
C TYR A 311 8.50 1.26 10.19
N ALA A 312 8.31 2.51 10.60
CA ALA A 312 7.89 2.81 11.96
C ALA A 312 6.42 2.43 12.14
N ASP A 313 6.12 1.70 13.21
CA ASP A 313 4.73 1.45 13.60
C ASP A 313 4.09 2.79 13.98
N LEU A 314 2.76 2.90 13.81
CA LEU A 314 2.08 4.18 14.06
C LEU A 314 2.27 4.65 15.50
N ASP A 315 2.28 3.71 16.45
CA ASP A 315 2.52 4.00 17.87
C ASP A 315 3.92 4.56 18.10
N ASP A 316 4.94 4.02 17.41
CA ASP A 316 6.33 4.51 17.50
C ASP A 316 6.45 5.92 16.91
N VAL A 317 5.76 6.18 15.79
CA VAL A 317 5.70 7.53 15.18
C VAL A 317 5.03 8.53 16.13
N LEU A 318 3.92 8.14 16.76
CA LEU A 318 3.21 8.99 17.72
C LEU A 318 4.05 9.25 18.96
N GLU A 319 4.74 8.24 19.51
CA GLU A 319 5.64 8.39 20.65
C GLU A 319 6.82 9.31 20.29
N PHE A 320 7.42 9.12 19.12
CA PHE A 320 8.50 9.98 18.63
C PHE A 320 8.05 11.43 18.46
N LEU A 321 6.90 11.67 17.83
CA LEU A 321 6.34 13.01 17.64
C LEU A 321 5.96 13.67 18.97
N ASP A 322 5.38 12.92 19.92
CA ASP A 322 5.09 13.42 21.26
C ASP A 322 6.38 13.80 22.01
N PHE A 323 7.40 12.95 21.94
CA PHE A 323 8.71 13.23 22.54
C PHE A 323 9.36 14.50 21.95
N GLN A 324 9.35 14.65 20.62
CA GLN A 324 9.88 15.84 19.95
C GLN A 324 9.04 17.09 20.25
N SER A 325 7.72 16.96 20.32
CA SER A 325 6.80 18.03 20.75
C SER A 325 7.13 18.50 22.18
N ARG A 326 7.41 17.58 23.11
CA ARG A 326 7.81 17.91 24.50
C ARG A 326 9.16 18.61 24.58
N LYS A 327 10.09 18.34 23.65
CA LYS A 327 11.35 19.10 23.51
C LYS A 327 11.13 20.51 22.98
N GLY A 328 9.94 20.83 22.46
CA GLY A 328 9.60 22.12 21.89
C GLY A 328 9.70 22.17 20.36
N ASP A 329 9.80 21.03 19.67
CA ASP A 329 9.74 21.01 18.22
C ASP A 329 8.31 21.29 17.72
N LEU A 330 8.15 22.48 17.14
CA LEU A 330 6.86 22.97 16.64
C LEU A 330 6.35 22.19 15.44
N LYS A 331 7.25 21.65 14.61
CA LYS A 331 6.86 20.82 13.47
C LYS A 331 6.17 19.57 14.00
N ALA A 332 6.82 18.88 14.94
CA ALA A 332 6.25 17.70 15.60
C ALA A 332 4.90 18.01 16.28
N THR A 333 4.80 19.11 17.03
CA THR A 333 3.53 19.54 17.65
C THR A 333 2.41 19.75 16.61
N PHE A 334 2.71 20.40 15.49
CA PHE A 334 1.72 20.64 14.42
C PHE A 334 1.31 19.33 13.73
N HIS A 335 2.26 18.48 13.38
CA HIS A 335 2.01 17.18 12.75
C HIS A 335 1.18 16.27 13.66
N LEU A 336 1.49 16.23 14.96
CA LEU A 336 0.70 15.47 15.94
C LEU A 336 -0.74 15.98 16.03
N GLY A 337 -0.94 17.30 16.03
CA GLY A 337 -2.27 17.90 15.96
C GLY A 337 -3.04 17.52 14.69
N ARG A 338 -2.36 17.52 13.53
CA ARG A 338 -2.92 17.10 12.24
C ARG A 338 -3.30 15.61 12.23
N LEU A 339 -2.44 14.73 12.74
CA LEU A 339 -2.71 13.29 12.84
C LEU A 339 -3.95 13.00 13.69
N TYR A 340 -4.07 13.64 14.85
CA TYR A 340 -5.27 13.50 15.68
C TYR A 340 -6.54 14.08 15.03
N TYR A 341 -6.42 15.14 14.21
CA TYR A 341 -7.56 15.76 13.54
C TYR A 341 -8.07 14.95 12.34
N ASP A 342 -7.16 14.58 11.43
CA ASP A 342 -7.49 13.86 10.21
C ASP A 342 -7.80 12.37 10.51
N GLY A 343 -7.08 11.79 11.47
CA GLY A 343 -7.07 10.35 11.75
C GLY A 343 -6.30 9.56 10.70
N SER A 344 -5.95 8.32 11.02
CA SER A 344 -5.29 7.40 10.08
C SER A 344 -5.70 5.95 10.36
N ARG A 345 -5.19 5.02 9.57
CA ARG A 345 -5.33 3.58 9.85
C ARG A 345 -4.85 3.30 11.28
N GLY A 346 -5.69 2.73 12.13
CA GLY A 346 -5.37 2.44 13.54
C GLY A 346 -5.45 3.64 14.50
N LEU A 347 -5.56 4.88 14.00
CA LEU A 347 -5.69 6.09 14.82
C LEU A 347 -7.06 6.75 14.61
N ALA A 348 -7.94 6.57 15.58
CA ALA A 348 -9.19 7.30 15.64
C ALA A 348 -8.96 8.80 15.80
N ARG A 349 -9.86 9.60 15.24
CA ARG A 349 -9.82 11.07 15.38
C ARG A 349 -10.03 11.50 16.83
N ASP A 350 -9.15 12.35 17.33
CA ASP A 350 -9.20 12.96 18.66
C ASP A 350 -9.17 14.49 18.53
N PHE A 351 -10.35 15.07 18.34
CA PHE A 351 -10.48 16.51 18.15
C PHE A 351 -10.05 17.34 19.37
N PRO A 352 -10.36 16.97 20.62
CA PRO A 352 -9.81 17.68 21.79
C PRO A 352 -8.28 17.76 21.77
N SER A 353 -7.60 16.62 21.61
CA SER A 353 -6.14 16.58 21.57
C SER A 353 -5.60 17.39 20.39
N ALA A 354 -6.19 17.26 19.19
CA ALA A 354 -5.81 18.05 18.03
C ALA A 354 -5.89 19.56 18.27
N LYS A 355 -7.00 20.02 18.87
CA LYS A 355 -7.22 21.42 19.20
C LYS A 355 -6.14 21.96 20.12
N ASP A 356 -5.78 21.21 21.14
CA ASP A 356 -4.79 21.65 22.13
C ASP A 356 -3.41 21.85 21.51
N HIS A 357 -2.98 20.92 20.65
CA HIS A 357 -1.74 21.05 19.87
C HIS A 357 -1.78 22.25 18.92
N PHE A 358 -2.87 22.45 18.16
CA PHE A 358 -2.99 23.62 17.28
C PHE A 358 -3.02 24.94 18.07
N MET A 359 -3.68 24.97 19.23
CA MET A 359 -3.71 26.13 20.11
C MET A 359 -2.33 26.43 20.71
N GLN A 360 -1.53 25.40 21.02
CA GLN A 360 -0.16 25.56 21.49
C GLN A 360 0.69 26.29 20.44
N VAL A 361 0.65 25.84 19.17
CA VAL A 361 1.36 26.48 18.07
C VAL A 361 0.83 27.90 17.82
N ALA A 362 -0.50 28.09 17.76
CA ALA A 362 -1.09 29.40 17.50
C ALA A 362 -0.77 30.45 18.58
N ARG A 363 -0.69 30.05 19.86
CA ARG A 363 -0.37 30.95 20.99
C ARG A 363 1.08 31.47 20.96
N LEU A 364 1.96 30.83 20.20
CA LEU A 364 3.32 31.33 20.01
C LEU A 364 3.35 32.57 19.13
N TYR A 365 2.41 32.71 18.19
CA TYR A 365 2.32 33.87 17.31
C TYR A 365 1.31 34.92 17.78
N TRP A 366 0.10 34.50 18.18
CA TRP A 366 -0.97 35.42 18.64
C TRP A 366 -1.14 35.39 20.16
N THR A 367 -1.28 36.57 20.77
CA THR A 367 -1.68 36.69 22.18
C THR A 367 -3.16 36.30 22.38
N PRO A 368 -3.62 36.05 23.62
CA PRO A 368 -5.05 35.84 23.90
C PRO A 368 -5.93 37.01 23.47
N SER A 369 -5.38 38.24 23.41
CA SER A 369 -6.04 39.44 22.90
C SER A 369 -6.03 39.55 21.37
N GLY A 370 -5.38 38.62 20.67
CA GLY A 370 -5.30 38.56 19.21
C GLY A 370 -4.23 39.44 18.57
N LYS A 371 -3.31 40.02 19.36
CA LYS A 371 -2.18 40.80 18.85
C LYS A 371 -1.05 39.87 18.42
N VAL A 372 -0.38 40.20 17.32
CA VAL A 372 0.83 39.52 16.85
C VAL A 372 1.98 39.82 17.81
N LYS A 373 2.74 38.80 18.21
CA LYS A 373 3.96 38.97 18.99
C LYS A 373 5.10 39.45 18.08
N THR A 374 5.96 40.33 18.59
CA THR A 374 7.01 41.00 17.80
C THR A 374 8.32 40.22 17.70
N ASP A 375 8.50 39.19 18.53
CA ASP A 375 9.71 38.35 18.57
C ASP A 375 9.29 36.90 18.36
N VAL A 376 9.25 36.49 17.09
CA VAL A 376 8.72 35.19 16.69
C VAL A 376 9.67 34.54 15.69
N SER A 377 9.98 33.26 15.92
CA SER A 377 10.81 32.46 15.01
C SER A 377 10.12 32.27 13.65
N SER A 378 10.91 32.21 12.57
CA SER A 378 10.41 31.92 11.21
C SER A 378 9.60 30.62 11.14
N ALA A 379 9.94 29.61 11.96
CA ALA A 379 9.16 28.37 12.03
C ALA A 379 7.72 28.60 12.53
N VAL A 380 7.56 29.50 13.52
CA VAL A 380 6.25 29.87 14.06
C VAL A 380 5.48 30.70 13.03
N GLU A 381 6.13 31.63 12.33
CA GLU A 381 5.51 32.42 11.25
C GLU A 381 4.92 31.54 10.13
N LYS A 382 5.56 30.39 9.84
CA LYS A 382 5.07 29.43 8.84
C LYS A 382 3.99 28.48 9.38
N LEU A 383 4.11 28.00 10.61
CA LEU A 383 3.21 26.96 11.16
C LEU A 383 1.97 27.53 11.86
N ALA A 384 2.07 28.71 12.48
CA ALA A 384 0.94 29.30 13.18
C ALA A 384 -0.25 29.61 12.24
N PRO A 385 -0.06 30.14 11.01
CA PRO A 385 -1.13 30.30 10.03
C PRO A 385 -1.83 28.99 9.66
N LYS A 386 -1.05 27.92 9.47
CA LYS A 386 -1.60 26.58 9.18
C LYS A 386 -2.43 26.07 10.36
N ALA A 387 -1.91 26.20 11.59
CA ALA A 387 -2.66 25.85 12.80
C ALA A 387 -3.94 26.69 12.95
N ALA A 388 -3.90 27.97 12.60
CA ALA A 388 -5.09 28.84 12.55
C ALA A 388 -6.12 28.35 11.52
N GLY A 389 -5.69 27.87 10.35
CA GLY A 389 -6.56 27.24 9.36
C GLY A 389 -7.31 26.02 9.92
N TYR A 390 -6.60 25.12 10.59
CA TYR A 390 -7.24 23.97 11.25
C TYR A 390 -8.18 24.38 12.39
N LEU A 391 -7.77 25.32 13.26
CA LEU A 391 -8.64 25.85 14.32
C LEU A 391 -9.91 26.50 13.74
N GLY A 392 -9.78 27.29 12.68
CA GLY A 392 -10.90 27.88 11.96
C GLY A 392 -11.84 26.80 11.41
N ARG A 393 -11.28 25.74 10.82
CA ARG A 393 -12.03 24.59 10.29
C ARG A 393 -12.78 23.85 11.41
N MET A 394 -12.16 23.65 12.57
CA MET A 394 -12.81 23.07 13.74
C MET A 394 -14.02 23.89 14.21
N PHE A 395 -13.90 25.22 14.27
CA PHE A 395 -15.03 26.10 14.61
C PHE A 395 -16.09 26.16 13.52
N LEU A 396 -15.71 26.07 12.25
CA LEU A 396 -16.64 26.05 11.10
C LEU A 396 -17.50 24.78 11.13
N ARG A 397 -16.87 23.63 11.40
CA ARG A 397 -17.50 22.30 11.36
C ARG A 397 -18.13 21.88 12.70
N GLY A 398 -17.71 22.49 13.80
CA GLY A 398 -18.12 22.08 15.16
C GLY A 398 -17.46 20.77 15.62
N GLU A 399 -16.26 20.47 15.12
CA GLU A 399 -15.51 19.26 15.46
C GLU A 399 -14.64 19.52 16.69
N GLY A 400 -14.90 18.83 17.81
CA GLY A 400 -14.23 19.05 19.10
C GLY A 400 -14.51 20.42 19.75
N THR A 401 -15.41 21.21 19.18
CA THR A 401 -15.77 22.55 19.66
C THR A 401 -17.23 22.88 19.30
N GLU A 402 -17.80 23.88 19.95
CA GLU A 402 -19.08 24.44 19.52
C GLU A 402 -18.93 25.18 18.19
N LYS A 403 -19.83 24.90 17.25
CA LYS A 403 -19.86 25.53 15.93
C LYS A 403 -20.02 27.05 16.06
N SER A 404 -19.09 27.80 15.48
CA SER A 404 -19.07 29.26 15.54
C SER A 404 -18.44 29.87 14.28
N TYR A 405 -19.27 30.35 13.36
CA TYR A 405 -18.81 30.96 12.11
C TYR A 405 -18.03 32.26 12.32
N THR A 406 -18.36 33.02 13.38
CA THR A 406 -17.63 34.25 13.72
C THR A 406 -16.20 33.97 14.16
N LYS A 407 -16.01 32.96 15.04
CA LYS A 407 -14.67 32.52 15.45
C LYS A 407 -13.92 31.89 14.29
N ALA A 408 -14.59 31.08 13.47
CA ALA A 408 -13.99 30.49 12.27
C ALA A 408 -13.43 31.58 11.35
N LYS A 409 -14.24 32.62 11.05
CA LYS A 409 -13.81 33.75 10.24
C LYS A 409 -12.57 34.46 10.80
N ILE A 410 -12.52 34.69 12.12
CA ILE A 410 -11.36 35.33 12.77
C ILE A 410 -10.09 34.49 12.57
N TRP A 411 -10.18 33.17 12.78
CA TRP A 411 -9.04 32.28 12.60
C TRP A 411 -8.61 32.16 11.13
N PHE A 412 -9.55 32.09 10.19
CA PHE A 412 -9.22 32.09 8.77
C PHE A 412 -8.59 33.40 8.32
N SER A 413 -9.07 34.57 8.78
CA SER A 413 -8.44 35.86 8.47
C SER A 413 -6.98 35.90 8.92
N ARG A 414 -6.67 35.35 10.11
CA ARG A 414 -5.28 35.22 10.60
C ARG A 414 -4.42 34.33 9.73
N GLY A 415 -4.96 33.23 9.21
CA GLY A 415 -4.23 32.35 8.29
C GLY A 415 -4.00 33.00 6.92
N ILE A 416 -5.01 33.72 6.41
CA ILE A 416 -4.97 34.40 5.10
C ILE A 416 -3.94 35.53 5.08
N GLU A 417 -3.73 36.25 6.19
CA GLU A 417 -2.69 37.28 6.32
C GLU A 417 -1.28 36.76 5.97
N HIS A 418 -1.06 35.44 6.10
CA HIS A 418 0.18 34.75 5.78
C HIS A 418 0.05 33.75 4.62
N GLY A 419 -1.05 33.83 3.85
CA GLY A 419 -1.23 33.02 2.64
C GLY A 419 -1.62 31.56 2.85
N ASP A 420 -2.11 31.15 4.03
CA ASP A 420 -2.47 29.74 4.28
C ASP A 420 -3.60 29.25 3.34
N ALA A 421 -3.30 28.24 2.52
CA ALA A 421 -4.23 27.66 1.54
C ALA A 421 -5.52 27.12 2.18
N LEU A 422 -5.43 26.46 3.34
CA LEU A 422 -6.61 25.89 4.01
C LEU A 422 -7.57 26.99 4.48
N SER A 423 -7.03 28.10 5.00
CA SER A 423 -7.79 29.26 5.44
C SER A 423 -8.44 29.99 4.27
N GLN A 424 -7.71 30.19 3.17
CA GLN A 424 -8.23 30.77 1.93
C GLN A 424 -9.39 29.91 1.39
N TYR A 425 -9.17 28.61 1.21
CA TYR A 425 -10.21 27.67 0.79
C TYR A 425 -11.43 27.71 1.71
N SER A 426 -11.23 27.64 3.03
CA SER A 426 -12.35 27.60 3.98
C SER A 426 -13.14 28.91 4.00
N MET A 427 -12.48 30.06 3.80
CA MET A 427 -13.16 31.34 3.60
C MET A 427 -13.97 31.34 2.29
N GLY A 428 -13.41 30.76 1.22
CA GLY A 428 -14.12 30.52 -0.03
C GLY A 428 -15.40 29.70 0.17
N VAL A 429 -15.33 28.59 0.92
CA VAL A 429 -16.50 27.77 1.29
C VAL A 429 -17.53 28.58 2.08
N MET A 430 -17.09 29.42 3.04
CA MET A 430 -18.01 30.28 3.79
C MET A 430 -18.77 31.25 2.86
N TYR A 431 -18.12 31.85 1.87
CA TYR A 431 -18.77 32.71 0.88
C TYR A 431 -19.62 31.92 -0.13
N MET A 432 -19.20 30.71 -0.50
CA MET A 432 -19.93 29.84 -1.44
C MET A 432 -21.27 29.37 -0.85
N GLU A 433 -21.26 28.95 0.42
CA GLU A 433 -22.43 28.42 1.12
C GLU A 433 -23.22 29.48 1.90
N GLY A 434 -22.64 30.66 2.15
CA GLY A 434 -23.25 31.72 2.95
C GLY A 434 -23.16 31.49 4.48
N LEU A 435 -22.08 30.86 4.94
CA LEU A 435 -21.89 30.49 6.35
C LEU A 435 -21.31 31.66 7.14
N GLY A 436 -22.15 32.38 7.89
CA GLY A 436 -21.73 33.54 8.69
C GLY A 436 -21.27 34.75 7.87
N VAL A 437 -21.40 34.67 6.53
CA VAL A 437 -21.18 35.75 5.56
C VAL A 437 -22.25 35.66 4.46
N PRO A 438 -22.60 36.77 3.78
CA PRO A 438 -23.52 36.70 2.65
C PRO A 438 -22.95 35.84 1.51
N LYS A 439 -23.80 34.99 0.92
CA LYS A 439 -23.43 34.13 -0.21
C LYS A 439 -22.93 34.97 -1.38
N ASN A 440 -21.71 34.70 -1.85
CA ASN A 440 -21.07 35.39 -2.97
C ASN A 440 -20.07 34.45 -3.69
N PRO A 441 -20.47 33.81 -4.80
CA PRO A 441 -19.61 32.86 -5.52
C PRO A 441 -18.40 33.52 -6.19
N VAL A 442 -18.49 34.79 -6.58
CA VAL A 442 -17.36 35.53 -7.18
C VAL A 442 -16.25 35.72 -6.14
N LYS A 443 -16.62 36.20 -4.95
CA LYS A 443 -15.65 36.28 -3.83
C LYS A 443 -15.12 34.91 -3.42
N ALA A 444 -15.93 33.86 -3.51
CA ALA A 444 -15.46 32.51 -3.23
C ALA A 444 -14.37 32.10 -4.22
N ALA A 445 -14.53 32.39 -5.52
CA ALA A 445 -13.51 32.15 -6.55
C ALA A 445 -12.20 32.90 -6.25
N ASP A 446 -12.27 34.16 -5.83
CA ASP A 446 -11.10 34.97 -5.46
C ASP A 446 -10.30 34.33 -4.31
N TYR A 447 -10.97 33.64 -3.38
CA TYR A 447 -10.31 32.90 -2.31
C TYR A 447 -9.86 31.50 -2.72
N PHE A 448 -10.56 30.84 -3.65
CA PHE A 448 -10.16 29.52 -4.12
C PHE A 448 -8.93 29.57 -5.04
N SER A 449 -8.77 30.62 -5.85
CA SER A 449 -7.61 30.78 -6.76
C SER A 449 -6.25 30.63 -6.05
N PRO A 450 -5.91 31.45 -5.02
CA PRO A 450 -4.61 31.34 -4.36
C PRO A 450 -4.43 30.04 -3.57
N ALA A 451 -5.52 29.38 -3.17
CA ALA A 451 -5.46 28.08 -2.52
C ALA A 451 -5.18 26.97 -3.54
N ALA A 452 -5.75 27.07 -4.75
CA ALA A 452 -5.53 26.14 -5.85
C ALA A 452 -4.11 26.25 -6.43
N ASP A 453 -3.54 27.46 -6.45
CA ASP A 453 -2.14 27.71 -6.83
C ASP A 453 -1.14 27.09 -5.85
N GLN A 454 -1.58 26.78 -4.62
CA GLN A 454 -0.83 26.03 -3.60
C GLN A 454 -1.15 24.53 -3.62
N ASP A 455 -1.63 24.01 -4.75
CA ASP A 455 -1.95 22.59 -4.97
C ASP A 455 -3.02 22.00 -4.05
N LEU A 456 -3.87 22.84 -3.45
CA LEU A 456 -4.97 22.34 -2.62
C LEU A 456 -6.08 21.74 -3.49
N ALA A 457 -6.13 20.40 -3.55
CA ALA A 457 -7.05 19.65 -4.40
C ALA A 457 -8.53 20.04 -4.25
N VAL A 458 -8.98 20.30 -3.01
CA VAL A 458 -10.37 20.73 -2.74
C VAL A 458 -10.67 22.13 -3.32
N ALA A 459 -9.68 23.02 -3.38
CA ALA A 459 -9.84 24.34 -3.98
C ALA A 459 -9.83 24.24 -5.52
N GLN A 460 -8.90 23.46 -6.08
CA GLN A 460 -8.85 23.15 -7.51
C GLN A 460 -10.17 22.56 -8.00
N THR A 461 -10.76 21.59 -7.29
CA THR A 461 -12.07 21.03 -7.66
C THR A 461 -13.18 22.08 -7.64
N ASN A 462 -13.25 22.94 -6.61
CA ASN A 462 -14.29 23.96 -6.53
C ASN A 462 -14.14 25.03 -7.63
N LEU A 463 -12.92 25.42 -8.00
CA LEU A 463 -12.69 26.26 -9.18
C LEU A 463 -13.12 25.55 -10.46
N GLY A 464 -12.77 24.27 -10.61
CA GLY A 464 -13.20 23.46 -11.75
C GLY A 464 -14.72 23.44 -11.90
N ILE A 465 -15.46 23.29 -10.80
CA ILE A 465 -16.94 23.37 -10.79
C ILE A 465 -17.40 24.76 -11.22
N LEU A 466 -16.81 25.83 -10.70
CA LEU A 466 -17.18 27.21 -11.05
C LEU A 466 -16.93 27.53 -12.54
N PHE A 467 -15.81 27.08 -13.13
CA PHE A 467 -15.54 27.22 -14.56
C PHE A 467 -16.47 26.37 -15.41
N MET A 468 -16.79 25.15 -14.95
CA MET A 468 -17.74 24.27 -15.62
C MET A 468 -19.15 24.90 -15.66
N ASP A 469 -19.59 25.50 -14.56
CA ASP A 469 -20.89 26.21 -14.46
C ASP A 469 -20.94 27.44 -15.39
N GLN A 470 -19.80 28.07 -15.66
CA GLN A 470 -19.67 29.18 -16.63
C GLN A 470 -19.58 28.71 -18.08
N GLY A 471 -19.44 27.40 -18.32
CA GLY A 471 -19.28 26.81 -19.65
C GLY A 471 -17.84 26.70 -20.14
N ASP A 472 -16.84 27.08 -19.34
CA ASP A 472 -15.42 26.88 -19.67
C ASP A 472 -14.96 25.47 -19.26
N ILE A 473 -15.30 24.51 -20.10
CA ILE A 473 -15.02 23.09 -19.91
C ILE A 473 -13.51 22.79 -19.95
N HIS A 474 -12.75 23.51 -20.77
CA HIS A 474 -11.32 23.24 -20.95
C HIS A 474 -10.56 23.57 -19.67
N THR A 475 -10.77 24.77 -19.13
CA THR A 475 -10.16 25.20 -17.87
C THR A 475 -10.64 24.34 -16.71
N ALA A 476 -11.95 24.01 -16.66
CA ALA A 476 -12.51 23.13 -15.64
C ALA A 476 -11.83 21.76 -15.62
N ARG A 477 -11.62 21.14 -16.79
CA ARG A 477 -10.94 19.85 -16.91
C ARG A 477 -9.52 19.93 -16.36
N SER A 478 -8.75 20.95 -16.72
CA SER A 478 -7.37 21.10 -16.23
C SER A 478 -7.31 21.16 -14.70
N TYR A 479 -8.23 21.91 -14.07
CA TYR A 479 -8.33 21.92 -12.60
C TYR A 479 -8.73 20.57 -12.01
N PHE A 480 -9.66 19.84 -12.64
CA PHE A 480 -10.00 18.50 -12.17
C PHE A 480 -8.83 17.51 -12.34
N GLU A 481 -8.05 17.61 -13.41
CA GLU A 481 -6.85 16.78 -13.61
C GLU A 481 -5.78 17.07 -12.55
N LEU A 482 -5.56 18.34 -12.20
CA LEU A 482 -4.69 18.73 -11.08
C LEU A 482 -5.19 18.15 -9.75
N ALA A 483 -6.48 18.31 -9.45
CA ALA A 483 -7.09 17.77 -8.23
C ALA A 483 -7.08 16.24 -8.18
N ALA A 484 -7.17 15.57 -9.33
CA ALA A 484 -7.09 14.11 -9.45
C ALA A 484 -5.69 13.57 -9.14
N ARG A 485 -4.62 14.32 -9.44
CA ARG A 485 -3.24 13.97 -9.02
C ARG A 485 -3.15 13.86 -7.49
N ASN A 486 -3.82 14.77 -6.79
CA ASN A 486 -3.96 14.76 -5.34
C ASN A 486 -5.12 13.89 -4.83
N SER A 487 -5.65 13.00 -5.68
CA SER A 487 -6.60 11.97 -5.29
C SER A 487 -7.94 12.49 -4.72
N HIS A 488 -8.45 13.65 -5.15
CA HIS A 488 -9.74 14.17 -4.68
C HIS A 488 -10.94 13.44 -5.32
N ILE A 489 -11.94 13.07 -4.51
CA ILE A 489 -13.07 12.23 -4.95
C ILE A 489 -13.95 12.90 -6.02
N GLU A 490 -14.33 14.16 -5.82
CA GLU A 490 -15.22 14.86 -6.74
C GLU A 490 -14.54 15.15 -8.07
N ALA A 491 -13.23 15.41 -8.06
CA ALA A 491 -12.44 15.60 -9.28
C ALA A 491 -12.55 14.38 -10.21
N PHE A 492 -12.37 13.16 -9.67
CA PHE A 492 -12.57 11.93 -10.44
C PHE A 492 -13.99 11.78 -10.96
N TYR A 493 -14.99 12.13 -10.15
CA TYR A 493 -16.39 12.07 -10.57
C TYR A 493 -16.69 13.02 -11.74
N TYR A 494 -16.26 14.28 -11.67
CA TYR A 494 -16.48 15.23 -12.77
C TYR A 494 -15.66 14.87 -14.02
N LEU A 495 -14.43 14.37 -13.88
CA LEU A 495 -13.67 13.84 -15.01
C LEU A 495 -14.39 12.66 -15.66
N ALA A 496 -15.00 11.78 -14.87
CA ALA A 496 -15.80 10.66 -15.37
C ALA A 496 -17.03 11.14 -16.14
N GLU A 497 -17.76 12.13 -15.62
CA GLU A 497 -18.91 12.74 -16.29
C GLU A 497 -18.51 13.40 -17.63
N LEU A 498 -17.45 14.20 -17.64
CA LEU A 498 -16.94 14.83 -18.87
C LEU A 498 -16.54 13.78 -19.93
N SER A 499 -15.92 12.67 -19.50
CA SER A 499 -15.52 11.56 -20.39
C SER A 499 -16.71 10.77 -20.92
N ASN A 500 -17.71 10.54 -20.08
CA ASN A 500 -18.88 9.74 -20.42
C ASN A 500 -19.82 10.50 -21.35
N GLN A 501 -19.98 11.81 -21.14
CA GLN A 501 -20.83 12.65 -21.97
C GLN A 501 -20.12 13.13 -23.26
N GLY A 502 -18.79 13.01 -23.33
CA GLY A 502 -18.01 13.52 -24.46
C GLY A 502 -17.94 15.06 -24.48
N VAL A 503 -17.89 15.68 -23.31
CA VAL A 503 -17.92 17.14 -23.16
C VAL A 503 -16.49 17.66 -23.19
N GLY A 504 -16.13 18.36 -24.27
CA GLY A 504 -14.79 18.90 -24.56
C GLY A 504 -13.75 17.88 -25.04
N ARG A 505 -14.15 16.62 -25.29
CA ARG A 505 -13.34 15.55 -25.91
C ARG A 505 -14.27 14.45 -26.44
N ASP A 506 -13.75 13.53 -27.24
CA ASP A 506 -14.52 12.35 -27.66
C ASP A 506 -14.95 11.50 -26.46
N ARG A 507 -16.19 11.02 -26.51
CA ARG A 507 -16.74 10.12 -25.48
C ARG A 507 -15.86 8.87 -25.36
N SER A 508 -15.47 8.55 -24.13
CA SER A 508 -14.69 7.36 -23.81
C SER A 508 -15.26 6.64 -22.60
N CYS A 509 -16.00 5.55 -22.85
CA CYS A 509 -16.55 4.70 -21.80
C CYS A 509 -15.45 4.03 -20.96
N GLY A 510 -14.31 3.68 -21.58
CA GLY A 510 -13.17 3.08 -20.89
C GLY A 510 -12.61 4.00 -19.82
N MET A 511 -12.25 5.24 -20.21
CA MET A 511 -11.75 6.23 -19.25
C MET A 511 -12.80 6.61 -18.19
N ALA A 512 -14.06 6.77 -18.60
CA ALA A 512 -15.15 7.04 -17.66
C ALA A 512 -15.27 5.93 -16.60
N SER A 513 -15.22 4.66 -17.02
CA SER A 513 -15.35 3.51 -16.10
C SER A 513 -14.24 3.51 -15.04
N VAL A 514 -13.01 3.84 -15.42
CA VAL A 514 -11.87 3.91 -14.50
C VAL A 514 -12.04 5.05 -13.51
N TYR A 515 -12.42 6.25 -13.97
CA TYR A 515 -12.62 7.38 -13.07
C TYR A 515 -13.80 7.19 -12.11
N TYR A 516 -14.94 6.66 -12.58
CA TYR A 516 -16.05 6.33 -11.69
C TYR A 516 -15.67 5.24 -10.69
N LYS A 517 -14.92 4.21 -11.11
CA LYS A 517 -14.40 3.19 -10.19
C LYS A 517 -13.56 3.82 -9.08
N ILE A 518 -12.61 4.70 -9.41
CA ILE A 518 -11.77 5.38 -8.41
C ILE A 518 -12.63 6.24 -7.46
N ALA A 519 -13.62 6.97 -7.98
CA ALA A 519 -14.52 7.76 -7.16
C ALA A 519 -15.40 6.89 -6.22
N ALA A 520 -15.92 5.77 -6.73
CA ALA A 520 -16.71 4.81 -5.97
C ALA A 520 -15.88 4.17 -4.84
N GLU A 521 -14.69 3.66 -5.15
CA GLU A 521 -13.79 3.01 -4.18
C GLU A 521 -13.30 3.95 -3.09
N LYS A 522 -13.33 5.28 -3.27
CA LYS A 522 -12.94 6.24 -2.22
C LYS A 522 -13.92 6.34 -1.06
N ALA A 523 -15.20 6.05 -1.28
CA ALA A 523 -16.21 6.09 -0.23
C ALA A 523 -16.43 4.70 0.38
N GLU A 524 -15.34 4.00 0.70
CA GLU A 524 -15.32 2.62 1.23
C GLU A 524 -16.35 2.37 2.35
N VAL A 525 -16.55 3.38 3.20
CA VAL A 525 -17.45 3.35 4.37
C VAL A 525 -18.91 3.05 4.01
N ILE A 526 -19.38 3.38 2.80
CA ILE A 526 -20.82 3.23 2.45
C ILE A 526 -21.17 1.83 1.94
N HIS A 527 -20.20 1.05 1.47
CA HIS A 527 -20.48 -0.23 0.79
C HIS A 527 -19.48 -1.35 1.07
N SER A 528 -18.23 -1.04 1.41
CA SER A 528 -17.20 -2.05 1.63
C SER A 528 -17.23 -2.60 3.06
N SER A 529 -16.76 -3.83 3.21
CA SER A 529 -16.65 -4.55 4.48
C SER A 529 -15.24 -4.50 5.08
N PHE A 530 -14.37 -3.57 4.64
CA PHE A 530 -12.97 -3.50 5.10
C PHE A 530 -12.84 -3.23 6.60
N ILE A 531 -13.66 -2.36 7.17
CA ILE A 531 -13.59 -2.04 8.61
C ILE A 531 -13.82 -3.32 9.43
N GLU A 532 -14.91 -4.05 9.14
CA GLU A 532 -15.22 -5.31 9.81
C GLU A 532 -14.13 -6.37 9.56
N ALA A 533 -13.62 -6.47 8.33
CA ALA A 533 -12.60 -7.43 7.95
C ALA A 533 -11.27 -7.19 8.68
N ASN A 534 -10.81 -5.95 8.71
CA ASN A 534 -9.57 -5.53 9.35
C ASN A 534 -9.65 -5.76 10.86
N GLU A 535 -10.74 -5.31 11.50
CA GLU A 535 -10.93 -5.52 12.93
C GLU A 535 -11.04 -7.01 13.30
N ALA A 536 -11.69 -7.84 12.46
CA ALA A 536 -11.75 -9.28 12.67
C ALA A 536 -10.37 -9.92 12.55
N TYR A 537 -9.58 -9.49 11.57
CA TYR A 537 -8.21 -9.96 11.37
C TYR A 537 -7.30 -9.60 12.55
N GLU A 538 -7.36 -8.35 13.02
CA GLU A 538 -6.61 -7.87 14.20
C GLU A 538 -6.98 -8.64 15.47
N ARG A 539 -8.25 -9.07 15.60
CA ARG A 539 -8.71 -9.93 16.70
C ARG A 539 -8.32 -11.41 16.55
N GLY A 540 -7.70 -11.80 15.44
CA GLY A 540 -7.38 -13.19 15.11
C GLY A 540 -8.59 -14.06 14.70
N ASP A 541 -9.75 -13.45 14.43
CA ASP A 541 -10.94 -14.14 13.93
C ASP A 541 -10.89 -14.22 12.40
N LEU A 542 -10.07 -15.16 11.91
CA LEU A 542 -9.81 -15.33 10.47
C LEU A 542 -11.06 -15.77 9.69
N GLU A 543 -11.99 -16.48 10.33
CA GLU A 543 -13.23 -16.95 9.71
C GLU A 543 -14.17 -15.77 9.40
N THR A 544 -14.33 -14.80 10.31
CA THR A 544 -15.08 -13.57 10.02
C THR A 544 -14.34 -12.70 9.01
N ALA A 545 -13.02 -12.55 9.19
CA ALA A 545 -12.20 -11.69 8.36
C ALA A 545 -12.24 -12.11 6.87
N ILE A 546 -12.08 -13.41 6.59
CA ILE A 546 -12.07 -13.90 5.20
C ILE A 546 -13.40 -13.67 4.50
N ILE A 547 -14.54 -13.85 5.19
CA ILE A 547 -15.88 -13.62 4.62
C ILE A 547 -16.03 -12.15 4.25
N ALA A 548 -15.68 -11.26 5.17
CA ALA A 548 -15.74 -9.82 4.94
C ALA A 548 -14.80 -9.39 3.80
N TYR A 549 -13.59 -9.93 3.72
CA TYR A 549 -12.72 -9.69 2.54
C TYR A 549 -13.30 -10.27 1.25
N MET A 550 -13.91 -11.47 1.26
CA MET A 550 -14.55 -12.05 0.08
C MET A 550 -15.68 -11.16 -0.44
N MET A 551 -16.49 -10.59 0.44
CA MET A 551 -17.55 -9.66 0.06
C MET A 551 -16.99 -8.41 -0.63
N ALA A 552 -15.93 -7.81 -0.10
CA ALA A 552 -15.25 -6.67 -0.75
C ALA A 552 -14.54 -7.09 -2.06
N ALA A 553 -14.01 -8.32 -2.12
CA ALA A 553 -13.32 -8.86 -3.29
C ALA A 553 -14.29 -9.08 -4.47
N GLU A 554 -15.53 -9.53 -4.20
CA GLU A 554 -16.61 -9.64 -5.19
C GLU A 554 -17.08 -8.28 -5.69
N GLN A 555 -17.04 -7.23 -4.85
CA GLN A 555 -17.28 -5.85 -5.27
C GLN A 555 -16.18 -5.29 -6.20
N GLY A 556 -15.03 -5.96 -6.29
CA GLY A 556 -13.96 -5.61 -7.22
C GLY A 556 -12.72 -4.98 -6.59
N TYR A 557 -12.67 -4.84 -5.26
CA TYR A 557 -11.48 -4.31 -4.58
C TYR A 557 -10.29 -5.25 -4.75
N GLU A 558 -9.24 -4.77 -5.44
CA GLU A 558 -8.01 -5.53 -5.67
C GLU A 558 -7.33 -5.95 -4.35
N MET A 559 -7.27 -5.03 -3.37
CA MET A 559 -6.68 -5.28 -2.05
C MET A 559 -7.37 -6.44 -1.33
N ALA A 560 -8.70 -6.50 -1.39
CA ALA A 560 -9.48 -7.59 -0.80
C ALA A 560 -9.26 -8.92 -1.54
N GLN A 561 -9.15 -8.90 -2.87
CA GLN A 561 -8.84 -10.10 -3.66
C GLN A 561 -7.47 -10.69 -3.27
N ALA A 562 -6.46 -9.85 -3.12
CA ALA A 562 -5.15 -10.27 -2.62
C ALA A 562 -5.24 -10.81 -1.18
N ASN A 563 -6.00 -10.16 -0.30
CA ASN A 563 -6.18 -10.61 1.10
C ASN A 563 -6.86 -11.97 1.19
N VAL A 564 -7.88 -12.25 0.38
CA VAL A 564 -8.52 -13.56 0.36
C VAL A 564 -7.55 -14.63 -0.12
N GLY A 565 -6.83 -14.38 -1.22
CA GLY A 565 -5.80 -15.30 -1.72
C GLY A 565 -4.74 -15.58 -0.66
N TYR A 566 -4.30 -14.53 0.04
CA TYR A 566 -3.32 -14.61 1.13
C TYR A 566 -3.81 -15.47 2.29
N LEU A 567 -5.02 -15.21 2.80
CA LEU A 567 -5.57 -15.94 3.95
C LEU A 567 -5.79 -17.42 3.62
N LEU A 568 -6.27 -17.74 2.41
CA LEU A 568 -6.41 -19.13 1.97
C LEU A 568 -5.07 -19.84 1.83
N ASP A 569 -4.01 -19.13 1.46
CA ASP A 569 -2.64 -19.67 1.39
C ASP A 569 -1.96 -19.80 2.76
N HIS A 570 -2.16 -18.85 3.68
CA HIS A 570 -1.45 -18.80 4.98
C HIS A 570 -1.95 -19.78 6.02
N THR A 571 -3.13 -20.39 5.81
CA THR A 571 -3.53 -21.58 6.58
C THR A 571 -2.65 -22.80 6.31
N ARG A 572 -1.69 -22.71 5.38
CA ARG A 572 -0.70 -23.75 5.08
C ARG A 572 0.61 -23.45 5.80
N PRO A 573 1.18 -24.40 6.57
CA PRO A 573 2.48 -24.20 7.20
C PRO A 573 3.57 -24.06 6.13
N ARG A 574 4.36 -22.97 6.20
CA ARG A 574 5.50 -22.68 5.30
C ARG A 574 6.56 -23.80 5.32
N PHE A 575 6.65 -24.56 6.41
CA PHE A 575 7.48 -25.74 6.55
C PHE A 575 6.64 -26.93 7.05
N SER A 576 6.37 -27.89 6.17
CA SER A 576 5.86 -29.20 6.58
C SER A 576 6.96 -30.24 6.35
N LEU A 577 7.16 -31.20 7.25
CA LEU A 577 8.09 -32.32 7.05
C LEU A 577 7.94 -33.03 5.67
N PRO A 578 6.73 -33.10 5.06
CA PRO A 578 6.53 -33.53 3.67
C PRO A 578 7.14 -32.65 2.56
N SER A 579 7.44 -31.37 2.83
CA SER A 579 8.13 -30.47 1.88
C SER A 579 9.63 -30.79 1.74
N ILE A 580 10.24 -31.32 2.80
CA ILE A 580 11.65 -31.75 2.84
C ILE A 580 11.79 -33.18 2.29
N PHE A 581 10.78 -34.02 2.50
CA PHE A 581 10.74 -35.40 2.06
C PHE A 581 9.57 -35.63 1.09
N PRO A 582 9.79 -35.46 -0.23
CA PRO A 582 8.71 -35.52 -1.24
C PRO A 582 7.97 -36.87 -1.28
N PHE A 583 8.56 -37.93 -0.73
CA PHE A 583 7.93 -39.26 -0.61
C PHE A 583 6.87 -39.35 0.51
N LEU A 584 6.80 -38.38 1.42
CA LEU A 584 5.78 -38.27 2.48
C LEU A 584 4.60 -37.38 2.08
N ARG A 585 4.52 -36.90 0.82
CA ARG A 585 3.36 -36.16 0.31
C ARG A 585 2.10 -37.02 0.39
N ARG A 586 1.30 -36.81 1.42
CA ARG A 586 -0.13 -37.15 1.38
C ARG A 586 -0.81 -36.02 0.61
N ARG A 587 -1.20 -36.26 -0.64
CA ARG A 587 -2.14 -35.40 -1.38
C ARG A 587 -3.49 -35.47 -0.68
N VAL A 588 -3.69 -34.66 0.35
CA VAL A 588 -5.01 -34.42 0.92
C VAL A 588 -5.19 -32.91 0.89
N GLU A 589 -5.50 -32.40 -0.29
CA GLU A 589 -5.97 -31.03 -0.47
C GLU A 589 -7.49 -31.09 -0.60
N ALA A 590 -8.18 -30.22 0.12
CA ALA A 590 -9.50 -29.80 -0.32
C ALA A 590 -9.28 -28.93 -1.57
N ALA A 591 -9.33 -29.56 -2.75
CA ALA A 591 -9.07 -28.91 -4.04
C ALA A 591 -9.90 -27.63 -4.26
N SER A 592 -11.01 -27.46 -3.52
CA SER A 592 -11.88 -26.27 -3.54
C SER A 592 -11.17 -24.99 -3.09
N ASP A 593 -10.43 -25.03 -1.99
CA ASP A 593 -9.91 -23.80 -1.35
C ASP A 593 -8.70 -23.28 -2.14
N ALA A 594 -7.89 -24.19 -2.67
CA ALA A 594 -6.80 -23.87 -3.58
C ALA A 594 -7.31 -23.31 -4.92
N ALA A 595 -8.36 -23.89 -5.50
CA ALA A 595 -8.96 -23.35 -6.72
C ALA A 595 -9.56 -21.96 -6.50
N LEU A 596 -10.18 -21.72 -5.33
CA LEU A 596 -10.71 -20.41 -4.97
C LEU A 596 -9.60 -19.37 -4.77
N ALA A 597 -8.51 -19.73 -4.10
CA ALA A 597 -7.35 -18.85 -3.94
C ALA A 597 -6.76 -18.45 -5.31
N LEU A 598 -6.62 -19.40 -6.24
CA LEU A 598 -6.18 -19.12 -7.61
C LEU A 598 -7.11 -18.13 -8.33
N ILE A 599 -8.42 -18.25 -8.18
CA ILE A 599 -9.39 -17.32 -8.76
C ILE A 599 -9.14 -15.89 -8.25
N TYR A 600 -8.94 -15.72 -6.93
CA TYR A 600 -8.71 -14.41 -6.34
C TYR A 600 -7.34 -13.82 -6.70
N TRP A 601 -6.28 -14.63 -6.73
CA TRP A 601 -4.97 -14.22 -7.24
C TRP A 601 -5.06 -13.76 -8.70
N THR A 602 -5.78 -14.51 -9.54
CA THR A 602 -6.00 -14.14 -10.94
C THR A 602 -6.73 -12.81 -11.09
N ARG A 603 -7.73 -12.56 -10.24
CA ARG A 603 -8.50 -11.30 -10.26
C ARG A 603 -7.64 -10.12 -9.83
N SER A 604 -6.86 -10.26 -8.75
CA SER A 604 -5.94 -9.22 -8.29
C SER A 604 -4.83 -8.95 -9.34
N ALA A 605 -4.26 -10.00 -9.95
CA ALA A 605 -3.27 -9.89 -11.01
C ALA A 605 -3.80 -9.12 -12.24
N LYS A 606 -5.05 -9.36 -12.65
CA LYS A 606 -5.71 -8.61 -13.74
C LYS A 606 -5.91 -7.12 -13.43
N GLN A 607 -5.87 -6.74 -12.15
CA GLN A 607 -5.91 -5.35 -11.68
C GLN A 607 -4.50 -4.77 -11.47
N SER A 608 -3.49 -5.36 -12.12
CA SER A 608 -2.09 -4.91 -12.10
C SER A 608 -1.36 -5.11 -10.77
N ASN A 609 -1.78 -6.07 -9.94
CA ASN A 609 -0.97 -6.53 -8.81
C ASN A 609 0.12 -7.49 -9.31
N THR A 610 1.36 -7.04 -9.18
CA THR A 610 2.56 -7.72 -9.67
C THR A 610 2.85 -9.01 -8.90
N ASP A 611 2.80 -8.96 -7.56
CA ASP A 611 3.07 -10.12 -6.70
C ASP A 611 1.99 -11.19 -6.87
N SER A 612 0.73 -10.77 -7.03
CA SER A 612 -0.37 -11.68 -7.35
C SER A 612 -0.20 -12.37 -8.71
N LEU A 613 0.40 -11.68 -9.69
CA LEU A 613 0.72 -12.24 -11.00
C LEU A 613 1.82 -13.30 -10.91
N VAL A 614 2.87 -13.06 -10.12
CA VAL A 614 3.90 -14.08 -9.83
C VAL A 614 3.28 -15.27 -9.10
N LYS A 615 2.40 -15.02 -8.11
CA LYS A 615 1.73 -16.07 -7.35
C LYS A 615 0.81 -16.93 -8.21
N MET A 616 0.11 -16.32 -9.17
CA MET A 616 -0.67 -17.04 -10.18
C MET A 616 0.23 -17.95 -11.03
N GLY A 617 1.43 -17.48 -11.38
CA GLY A 617 2.45 -18.29 -12.07
C GLY A 617 2.88 -19.51 -11.24
N ASP A 618 3.16 -19.33 -9.95
CA ASP A 618 3.53 -20.43 -9.03
C ASP A 618 2.43 -21.50 -8.97
N TYR A 619 1.17 -21.07 -8.90
CA TYR A 619 0.02 -21.96 -8.91
C TYR A 619 -0.07 -22.81 -10.20
N TYR A 620 0.16 -22.19 -11.36
CA TYR A 620 0.23 -22.91 -12.63
C TYR A 620 1.42 -23.86 -12.69
N LEU A 621 2.58 -23.47 -12.14
CA LEU A 621 3.76 -24.31 -12.12
C LEU A 621 3.55 -25.56 -11.25
N ASP A 622 3.08 -25.37 -10.02
CA ASP A 622 2.87 -26.45 -9.05
C ASP A 622 1.62 -27.31 -9.34
N GLY A 623 0.66 -26.78 -10.10
CA GLY A 623 -0.64 -27.43 -10.33
C GLY A 623 -1.51 -27.45 -9.07
N VAL A 624 -1.50 -26.35 -8.30
CA VAL A 624 -2.31 -26.16 -7.10
C VAL A 624 -3.63 -25.52 -7.52
N GLY A 625 -4.77 -26.15 -7.20
CA GLY A 625 -6.10 -25.66 -7.60
C GLY A 625 -6.39 -25.73 -9.11
N THR A 626 -5.44 -26.16 -9.93
CA THR A 626 -5.57 -26.35 -11.38
C THR A 626 -4.59 -27.43 -11.87
N THR A 627 -4.65 -27.83 -13.14
CA THR A 627 -3.65 -28.72 -13.72
C THR A 627 -2.32 -27.98 -13.92
N SER A 628 -1.20 -28.60 -13.53
CA SER A 628 0.14 -28.03 -13.75
C SER A 628 0.34 -27.70 -15.23
N SER A 629 0.69 -26.44 -15.50
CA SER A 629 0.92 -25.87 -16.82
C SER A 629 2.14 -24.94 -16.77
N PRO A 630 3.35 -25.51 -16.96
CA PRO A 630 4.59 -24.72 -17.02
C PRO A 630 4.58 -23.61 -18.06
N ASP A 631 3.94 -23.82 -19.22
CA ASP A 631 3.86 -22.82 -20.29
C ASP A 631 3.08 -21.57 -19.85
N ASN A 632 1.97 -21.78 -19.13
CA ASN A 632 1.19 -20.66 -18.57
C ASN A 632 1.96 -19.94 -17.46
N ALA A 633 2.72 -20.68 -16.64
CA ALA A 633 3.58 -20.09 -15.61
C ALA A 633 4.64 -19.18 -16.23
N ALA A 634 5.29 -19.62 -17.32
CA ALA A 634 6.27 -18.83 -18.07
C ALA A 634 5.67 -17.49 -18.55
N ILE A 635 4.46 -17.52 -19.10
CA ILE A 635 3.75 -16.30 -19.55
C ILE A 635 3.51 -15.35 -18.38
N CYS A 636 3.10 -15.86 -17.22
CA CYS A 636 2.86 -15.04 -16.03
C CYS A 636 4.15 -14.35 -15.56
N TYR A 637 5.24 -15.10 -15.44
CA TYR A 637 6.52 -14.53 -15.01
C TYR A 637 7.10 -13.58 -16.05
N GLN A 638 6.94 -13.86 -17.35
CA GLN A 638 7.36 -12.96 -18.42
C GLN A 638 6.63 -11.61 -18.33
N ALA A 639 5.30 -11.65 -18.16
CA ALA A 639 4.51 -10.44 -17.97
C ALA A 639 4.93 -9.66 -16.71
N ALA A 640 5.23 -10.35 -15.60
CA ALA A 640 5.70 -9.71 -14.37
C ALA A 640 7.14 -9.16 -14.48
N ALA A 641 8.00 -9.80 -15.26
CA ALA A 641 9.37 -9.36 -15.49
C ALA A 641 9.46 -8.15 -16.43
N GLU A 642 8.72 -8.17 -17.54
CA GLU A 642 8.75 -7.12 -18.57
C GLU A 642 7.94 -5.88 -18.18
N GLY A 643 6.73 -6.05 -17.63
CA GLY A 643 5.81 -4.94 -17.38
C GLY A 643 5.99 -4.26 -16.01
N MET A 644 6.58 -4.96 -15.04
CA MET A 644 6.46 -4.61 -13.62
C MET A 644 7.77 -4.74 -12.84
N ALA A 645 8.88 -5.09 -13.52
CA ALA A 645 10.22 -5.21 -12.96
C ALA A 645 10.30 -6.09 -11.69
N SER A 646 9.58 -7.22 -11.65
CA SER A 646 9.68 -8.14 -10.51
C SER A 646 10.99 -8.94 -10.56
N ALA A 647 11.87 -8.72 -9.58
CA ALA A 647 13.12 -9.49 -9.44
C ALA A 647 12.85 -10.99 -9.21
N GLN A 648 11.81 -11.33 -8.43
CA GLN A 648 11.39 -12.72 -8.21
C GLN A 648 10.93 -13.38 -9.51
N ALA A 649 10.15 -12.68 -10.34
CA ALA A 649 9.72 -13.21 -11.64
C ALA A 649 10.89 -13.44 -12.60
N MET A 650 11.84 -12.49 -12.65
CA MET A 650 13.07 -12.64 -13.44
C MET A 650 13.89 -13.85 -12.98
N TRP A 651 14.03 -14.03 -11.66
CA TRP A 651 14.73 -15.20 -11.13
C TRP A 651 14.01 -16.50 -11.46
N ASN A 652 12.67 -16.55 -11.34
CA ASN A 652 11.85 -17.70 -11.72
C ASN A 652 12.01 -18.04 -13.21
N LEU A 653 11.98 -17.06 -14.12
CA LEU A 653 12.24 -17.28 -15.55
C LEU A 653 13.65 -17.80 -15.82
N GLY A 654 14.66 -17.24 -15.15
CA GLY A 654 16.03 -17.72 -15.23
C GLY A 654 16.14 -19.20 -14.84
N TRP A 655 15.43 -19.59 -13.78
CA TRP A 655 15.33 -20.98 -13.34
C TRP A 655 14.56 -21.88 -14.33
N MET A 656 13.50 -21.38 -14.96
CA MET A 656 12.76 -22.12 -15.99
C MET A 656 13.64 -22.38 -17.24
N HIS A 657 14.38 -21.38 -17.71
CA HIS A 657 15.35 -21.54 -18.82
C HIS A 657 16.53 -22.43 -18.45
N GLU A 658 17.00 -22.41 -17.19
CA GLU A 658 18.06 -23.31 -16.71
C GLU A 658 17.63 -24.78 -16.82
N ASN A 659 16.38 -25.08 -16.47
CA ASN A 659 15.88 -26.46 -16.38
C ASN A 659 15.11 -26.93 -17.61
N GLY A 660 14.67 -26.03 -18.49
CA GLY A 660 13.84 -26.34 -19.66
C GLY A 660 12.40 -26.71 -19.27
N ILE A 661 11.84 -26.04 -18.25
CA ILE A 661 10.48 -26.29 -17.74
C ILE A 661 9.54 -25.26 -18.36
N GLY A 662 8.62 -25.69 -19.24
CA GLY A 662 7.67 -24.82 -19.93
C GLY A 662 8.26 -23.89 -21.00
N ILE A 663 9.59 -23.83 -21.10
CA ILE A 663 10.32 -23.04 -22.09
C ILE A 663 11.54 -23.84 -22.52
N GLU A 664 12.07 -23.53 -23.70
CA GLU A 664 13.32 -24.11 -24.18
C GLU A 664 14.49 -23.80 -23.24
N LYS A 665 15.32 -24.83 -23.04
CA LYS A 665 16.48 -24.77 -22.16
C LYS A 665 17.58 -23.93 -22.80
N ASP A 666 17.87 -22.78 -22.20
CA ASP A 666 18.90 -21.85 -22.67
C ASP A 666 19.68 -21.26 -21.50
N PHE A 667 20.96 -21.62 -21.39
CA PHE A 667 21.83 -21.10 -20.33
C PHE A 667 22.23 -19.64 -20.53
N HIS A 668 22.23 -19.12 -21.74
CA HIS A 668 22.51 -17.69 -21.99
C HIS A 668 21.36 -16.83 -21.50
N LEU A 669 20.14 -17.20 -21.87
CA LEU A 669 18.95 -16.47 -21.45
C LEU A 669 18.72 -16.60 -19.93
N ALA A 670 18.98 -17.78 -19.35
CA ALA A 670 18.99 -17.96 -17.91
C ALA A 670 19.97 -17.02 -17.20
N LYS A 671 21.22 -16.91 -17.69
CA LYS A 671 22.21 -15.96 -17.17
C LYS A 671 21.69 -14.53 -17.23
N ARG A 672 21.16 -14.12 -18.39
CA ARG A 672 20.62 -12.77 -18.59
C ARG A 672 19.54 -12.42 -17.58
N PHE A 673 18.59 -13.33 -17.35
CA PHE A 673 17.52 -13.09 -16.38
C PHE A 673 18.03 -13.03 -14.93
N TYR A 674 19.02 -13.85 -14.56
CA TYR A 674 19.65 -13.72 -13.25
C TYR A 674 20.43 -12.41 -13.08
N ASP A 675 21.14 -11.96 -14.13
CA ASP A 675 21.83 -10.66 -14.13
C ASP A 675 20.83 -9.49 -14.09
N GLN A 676 19.67 -9.62 -14.75
CA GLN A 676 18.60 -8.62 -14.69
C GLN A 676 17.94 -8.57 -13.30
N ALA A 677 17.71 -9.72 -12.66
CA ALA A 677 17.21 -9.78 -11.29
C ALA A 677 18.16 -9.05 -10.33
N LEU A 678 19.49 -9.24 -10.49
CA LEU A 678 20.53 -8.50 -9.74
C LEU A 678 20.47 -6.98 -9.96
N GLY A 679 20.28 -6.54 -11.20
CA GLY A 679 20.22 -5.12 -11.54
C GLY A 679 18.92 -4.45 -11.06
N THR A 680 17.85 -5.22 -10.91
CA THR A 680 16.53 -4.72 -10.52
C THR A 680 16.39 -4.58 -9.01
N ASN A 681 16.99 -5.47 -8.24
CA ASN A 681 16.88 -5.47 -6.78
C ASN A 681 18.21 -5.84 -6.11
N ALA A 682 18.69 -4.98 -5.23
CA ALA A 682 19.91 -5.19 -4.46
C ALA A 682 19.82 -6.41 -3.53
N GLU A 683 18.64 -6.69 -2.97
CA GLU A 683 18.42 -7.82 -2.06
C GLU A 683 18.48 -9.18 -2.77
N ALA A 684 18.26 -9.20 -4.09
CA ALA A 684 18.44 -10.39 -4.92
C ALA A 684 19.92 -10.77 -5.12
N TYR A 685 20.88 -10.00 -4.58
CA TYR A 685 22.32 -10.20 -4.77
C TYR A 685 22.78 -11.64 -4.49
N LEU A 686 22.56 -12.12 -3.27
CA LEU A 686 23.06 -13.43 -2.86
C LEU A 686 22.37 -14.58 -3.62
N PRO A 687 21.01 -14.66 -3.70
CA PRO A 687 20.33 -15.73 -4.42
C PRO A 687 20.72 -15.79 -5.91
N ALA A 688 20.78 -14.65 -6.60
CA ALA A 688 21.09 -14.64 -8.02
C ALA A 688 22.58 -14.95 -8.28
N LYS A 689 23.53 -14.50 -7.44
CA LYS A 689 24.95 -14.91 -7.56
C LYS A 689 25.15 -16.41 -7.32
N LEU A 690 24.46 -16.99 -6.33
CA LEU A 690 24.50 -18.44 -6.11
C LEU A 690 23.90 -19.21 -7.30
N SER A 691 22.81 -18.70 -7.87
CA SER A 691 22.18 -19.28 -9.07
C SER A 691 23.07 -19.18 -10.29
N LEU A 692 23.75 -18.06 -10.49
CA LEU A 692 24.77 -17.87 -11.54
C LEU A 692 25.97 -18.80 -11.35
N ALA A 693 26.45 -18.98 -10.12
CA ALA A 693 27.54 -19.92 -9.81
C ALA A 693 27.13 -21.36 -10.13
N LYS A 694 25.92 -21.78 -9.71
CA LYS A 694 25.33 -23.07 -10.06
C LYS A 694 25.19 -23.24 -11.58
N LEU A 695 24.68 -22.23 -12.28
CA LEU A 695 24.50 -22.23 -13.74
C LEU A 695 25.85 -22.39 -14.45
N ARG A 696 26.90 -21.69 -13.99
CA ARG A 696 28.27 -21.84 -14.52
C ARG A 696 28.83 -23.24 -14.30
N LEU A 697 28.62 -23.85 -13.12
CA LEU A 697 29.00 -25.24 -12.87
C LEU A 697 28.26 -26.22 -13.79
N ARG A 698 26.96 -26.02 -14.00
CA ARG A 698 26.17 -26.84 -14.95
C ARG A 698 26.61 -26.64 -16.39
N SER A 699 26.93 -25.42 -16.79
CA SER A 699 27.46 -25.10 -18.13
C SER A 699 28.83 -25.75 -18.36
N TRP A 700 29.72 -25.70 -17.36
CA TRP A 700 31.02 -26.38 -17.40
C TRP A 700 30.82 -27.90 -17.52
N TRP A 701 29.97 -28.50 -16.70
CA TRP A 701 29.67 -29.93 -16.77
C TRP A 701 29.06 -30.34 -18.11
N ASN A 702 28.15 -29.53 -18.65
CA ASN A 702 27.57 -29.71 -19.99
C ASN A 702 28.64 -29.70 -21.08
N GLY A 703 29.65 -28.82 -20.99
CA GLY A 703 30.80 -28.82 -21.88
C GLY A 703 31.68 -30.07 -21.77
N VAL A 704 31.92 -30.56 -20.55
CA VAL A 704 32.73 -31.77 -20.29
C VAL A 704 32.02 -33.05 -20.72
N SER A 705 30.71 -33.13 -20.48
CA SER A 705 29.86 -34.31 -20.79
C SER A 705 29.37 -34.35 -22.24
N GLY A 706 29.67 -33.33 -23.05
CA GLY A 706 29.22 -33.24 -24.45
C GLY A 706 27.71 -33.05 -24.59
N GLY A 707 27.06 -32.33 -23.67
CA GLY A 707 25.62 -32.11 -23.70
C GLY A 707 25.16 -31.18 -24.83
N SER A 708 23.89 -31.31 -25.22
CA SER A 708 23.29 -30.65 -26.40
C SER A 708 22.89 -29.18 -26.20
N VAL A 709 23.09 -28.61 -25.02
CA VAL A 709 22.68 -27.25 -24.68
C VAL A 709 23.81 -26.27 -24.95
N ASN A 710 23.50 -25.08 -25.47
CA ASN A 710 24.49 -24.03 -25.64
C ASN A 710 25.07 -23.62 -24.27
N SER A 711 26.38 -23.84 -24.10
CA SER A 711 27.12 -23.40 -22.91
C SER A 711 27.15 -21.88 -22.83
N ILE A 712 27.20 -21.31 -21.63
CA ILE A 712 27.45 -19.87 -21.41
C ILE A 712 28.78 -19.50 -22.10
N ARG A 713 28.71 -18.91 -23.28
CA ARG A 713 29.82 -18.18 -23.88
C ARG A 713 29.78 -16.77 -23.32
N ASP A 714 30.85 -16.33 -22.68
CA ASP A 714 31.01 -14.90 -22.49
C ASP A 714 31.10 -14.28 -23.89
N GLU A 715 30.37 -13.20 -24.13
CA GLU A 715 30.62 -12.40 -25.33
C GLU A 715 32.13 -12.13 -25.36
N PRO A 716 32.80 -12.33 -26.51
CA PRO A 716 34.18 -11.92 -26.61
C PRO A 716 34.15 -10.41 -26.42
N SER A 717 34.41 -9.95 -25.18
CA SER A 717 34.74 -8.56 -24.97
C SER A 717 35.97 -8.37 -25.85
N GLN A 718 35.81 -7.71 -26.99
CA GLN A 718 36.94 -7.12 -27.67
C GLN A 718 37.47 -6.09 -26.66
N LYS A 719 38.29 -6.55 -25.71
CA LYS A 719 39.22 -5.64 -25.08
C LYS A 719 40.21 -5.38 -26.21
N PRO A 720 40.17 -4.21 -26.88
CA PRO A 720 41.27 -3.89 -27.77
C PRO A 720 42.53 -4.07 -26.95
N SER A 721 43.57 -4.71 -27.51
CA SER A 721 44.85 -4.81 -26.84
C SER A 721 45.40 -3.39 -26.70
N ARG A 722 45.05 -2.71 -25.62
CA ARG A 722 45.44 -1.31 -25.38
C ARG A 722 46.93 -1.28 -25.14
N THR A 723 47.65 -0.47 -25.93
CA THR A 723 49.03 -0.14 -25.62
C THR A 723 49.07 0.82 -24.44
N LEU A 724 50.15 0.79 -23.65
CA LEU A 724 50.27 1.58 -22.41
C LEU A 724 50.15 3.09 -22.67
N SER A 725 50.53 3.55 -23.87
CA SER A 725 50.34 4.93 -24.34
C SER A 725 48.89 5.28 -24.63
N GLN A 726 48.11 4.37 -25.23
CA GLN A 726 46.67 4.57 -25.45
C GLN A 726 45.91 4.59 -24.12
N TRP A 727 46.28 3.71 -23.19
CA TRP A 727 45.68 3.74 -21.85
C TRP A 727 46.03 5.03 -21.10
N LEU A 728 47.28 5.52 -21.20
CA LEU A 728 47.69 6.76 -20.54
C LEU A 728 47.00 7.97 -21.15
N ASN A 729 46.85 8.03 -22.48
CA ASN A 729 46.12 9.11 -23.14
C ASN A 729 44.64 9.08 -22.77
N ASP A 730 43.96 7.93 -22.85
CA ASP A 730 42.54 7.82 -22.46
C ASP A 730 42.35 8.14 -20.97
N PHE A 731 43.30 7.77 -20.10
CA PHE A 731 43.27 8.11 -18.68
C PHE A 731 43.41 9.61 -18.46
N LEU A 732 44.37 10.26 -19.12
CA LEU A 732 44.56 11.71 -19.04
C LEU A 732 43.40 12.48 -19.70
N GLU A 733 42.79 11.94 -20.73
CA GLU A 733 41.66 12.54 -21.44
C GLU A 733 40.35 12.34 -20.67
N ALA A 734 40.16 11.20 -20.00
CA ALA A 734 39.05 10.98 -19.08
C ALA A 734 39.19 11.78 -17.78
N ASP A 735 40.41 11.95 -17.27
CA ASP A 735 40.72 12.83 -16.13
C ASP A 735 40.51 14.30 -16.53
N ALA A 736 40.98 14.71 -17.70
CA ALA A 736 40.71 16.04 -18.25
C ALA A 736 39.21 16.28 -18.53
N ALA A 737 38.48 15.28 -19.01
CA ALA A 737 37.02 15.37 -19.19
C ALA A 737 36.29 15.46 -17.85
N TYR A 738 36.72 14.68 -16.84
CA TYR A 738 36.20 14.75 -15.48
C TYR A 738 36.43 16.13 -14.82
N TYR A 739 37.58 16.76 -15.09
CA TYR A 739 37.88 18.13 -14.65
C TYR A 739 37.20 19.21 -15.50
N ALA A 740 36.97 18.98 -16.79
CA ALA A 740 36.24 19.90 -17.67
C ALA A 740 34.74 19.95 -17.31
N ASP A 741 34.12 18.79 -17.04
CA ASP A 741 32.71 18.69 -16.61
C ASP A 741 32.47 19.32 -15.23
N HIS A 742 33.51 19.45 -14.39
CA HIS A 742 33.41 20.06 -13.06
C HIS A 742 33.58 21.59 -13.06
N PHE A 743 33.96 22.23 -14.18
CA PHE A 743 34.16 23.69 -14.25
C PHE A 743 33.35 24.41 -15.34
N GLU A 744 32.62 23.70 -16.21
CA GLU A 744 31.64 24.30 -17.13
C GLU A 744 30.19 23.98 -16.71
N ALA A 745 29.72 24.62 -15.64
CA ALA A 745 28.29 24.75 -15.34
C ALA A 745 28.01 25.98 -14.45
N ASP A 746 28.58 27.13 -14.78
CA ASP A 746 28.03 28.43 -14.38
C ASP A 746 27.30 29.02 -15.61
N ASP A 747 26.04 28.63 -15.80
CA ASP A 747 25.10 29.36 -16.65
C ASP A 747 23.82 29.63 -15.85
N TRP A 748 23.75 30.86 -15.34
CA TRP A 748 22.54 31.50 -14.87
C TRP A 748 21.72 31.95 -16.09
N ASP A 749 20.56 31.32 -16.36
CA ASP A 749 19.31 32.03 -16.69
C ASP A 749 18.08 31.09 -16.84
N ASP A 750 17.11 31.31 -15.96
CA ASP A 750 15.64 31.16 -16.03
C ASP A 750 14.95 30.27 -17.10
N ALA A 751 14.33 29.17 -16.63
CA ALA A 751 12.94 28.81 -16.98
C ALA A 751 12.39 27.72 -16.03
N HIS A 752 11.27 28.03 -15.37
CA HIS A 752 10.59 27.25 -14.33
C HIS A 752 10.15 25.83 -14.72
N THR A 753 10.52 24.84 -13.89
CA THR A 753 9.70 23.64 -13.61
C THR A 753 9.86 23.22 -12.16
N HIS A 754 8.95 23.70 -11.30
CA HIS A 754 8.77 23.21 -9.93
C HIS A 754 8.12 21.80 -9.98
N MET A 755 8.76 20.83 -9.34
CA MET A 755 8.15 19.54 -8.99
C MET A 755 7.36 19.68 -7.67
N PRO A 756 6.13 19.14 -7.56
CA PRO A 756 5.30 19.27 -6.38
C PRO A 756 5.48 18.08 -5.43
N GLY A 757 5.74 18.36 -4.15
CA GLY A 757 5.64 17.38 -3.05
C GLY A 757 6.96 16.71 -2.66
N GLY A 758 7.79 17.44 -1.92
CA GLY A 758 8.97 16.94 -1.23
C GLY A 758 9.40 17.98 -0.19
N ASP A 759 9.21 17.69 1.09
CA ASP A 759 9.50 18.59 2.19
C ASP A 759 10.99 18.52 2.57
N ASP A 760 11.89 18.77 1.63
CA ASP A 760 13.34 18.76 1.90
C ASP A 760 13.76 20.11 2.50
N PHE A 761 13.84 20.13 3.83
CA PHE A 761 14.60 21.12 4.57
C PHE A 761 16.07 20.68 4.59
N TYR A 762 16.89 21.21 3.68
CA TYR A 762 18.33 21.14 3.84
C TYR A 762 18.76 22.05 5.00
N ASP A 763 19.45 21.43 5.96
CA ASP A 763 20.15 22.09 7.06
C ASP A 763 21.51 22.54 6.54
N ASP A 764 21.78 23.84 6.68
CA ASP A 764 23.03 24.49 6.34
C ASP A 764 23.82 24.61 7.66
N GLY A 765 24.76 23.69 7.89
CA GLY A 765 25.52 23.71 9.12
C GLY A 765 26.33 22.46 9.43
N ASP A 766 27.21 22.00 8.53
CA ASP A 766 28.34 21.17 8.92
C ASP A 766 29.59 21.60 8.12
N ILE A 767 30.37 22.47 8.74
CA ILE A 767 31.76 22.75 8.35
C ILE A 767 32.63 21.70 9.07
N ASP A 768 33.59 21.12 8.32
CA ASP A 768 34.75 20.32 8.75
C ASP A 768 34.74 18.78 8.56
N ASP A 769 34.50 18.29 7.34
CA ASP A 769 35.04 16.97 6.90
C ASP A 769 36.06 17.10 5.73
N GLY A 770 35.89 18.08 4.84
CA GLY A 770 36.78 18.26 3.68
C GLY A 770 38.22 18.70 4.01
N MET A 771 38.42 19.39 5.14
CA MET A 771 39.76 19.84 5.55
C MET A 771 40.64 18.70 6.08
N LEU A 772 40.04 17.72 6.76
CA LEU A 772 40.76 16.55 7.29
C LEU A 772 41.22 15.63 6.15
N GLU A 773 40.37 15.41 5.16
CA GLU A 773 40.69 14.59 3.99
C GLU A 773 41.85 15.20 3.17
N MET A 774 41.84 16.53 2.96
CA MET A 774 42.92 17.22 2.26
C MET A 774 44.27 17.07 2.99
N LEU A 775 44.29 17.15 4.33
CA LEU A 775 45.49 16.96 5.13
C LEU A 775 46.02 15.52 5.08
N VAL A 776 45.13 14.53 5.04
CA VAL A 776 45.50 13.12 4.90
C VAL A 776 46.11 12.85 3.53
N ILE A 777 45.54 13.41 2.45
CA ILE A 777 46.05 13.26 1.09
C ILE A 777 47.45 13.90 0.97
N VAL A 778 47.65 15.10 1.50
CA VAL A 778 48.96 15.77 1.51
C VAL A 778 49.99 14.96 2.32
N GLY A 779 49.58 14.40 3.46
CA GLY A 779 50.43 13.50 4.25
C GLY A 779 50.84 12.24 3.50
N LEU A 780 49.90 11.59 2.81
CA LEU A 780 50.18 10.41 1.99
C LEU A 780 51.08 10.74 0.80
N ALA A 781 50.86 11.86 0.12
CA ALA A 781 51.72 12.32 -0.97
C ALA A 781 53.16 12.59 -0.51
N ALA A 782 53.33 13.23 0.66
CA ALA A 782 54.65 13.49 1.24
C ALA A 782 55.38 12.19 1.63
N THR A 783 54.66 11.20 2.19
CA THR A 783 55.26 9.89 2.51
C THR A 783 55.66 9.11 1.27
N LEU A 784 54.86 9.17 0.19
CA LEU A 784 55.19 8.55 -1.09
C LEU A 784 56.41 9.21 -1.74
N ALA A 785 56.48 10.55 -1.73
CA ALA A 785 57.65 11.29 -2.21
C ALA A 785 58.91 10.94 -1.41
N PHE A 786 58.80 10.80 -0.07
CA PHE A 786 59.90 10.36 0.78
C PHE A 786 60.34 8.93 0.47
N LEU A 787 59.40 8.00 0.24
CA LEU A 787 59.72 6.62 -0.12
C LEU A 787 60.37 6.50 -1.49
N VAL A 788 59.94 7.30 -2.47
CA VAL A 788 60.58 7.39 -3.79
C VAL A 788 61.99 7.97 -3.68
N TYR A 789 62.16 9.06 -2.91
CA TYR A 789 63.48 9.63 -2.62
C TYR A 789 64.41 8.63 -1.94
N TYR A 790 63.92 7.92 -0.92
CA TYR A 790 64.68 6.90 -0.19
C TYR A 790 65.07 5.72 -1.10
N ARG A 791 64.17 5.30 -1.98
CA ARG A 791 64.45 4.27 -2.99
C ARG A 791 65.48 4.73 -4.02
N GLN A 792 65.40 5.99 -4.46
CA GLN A 792 66.35 6.60 -5.40
C GLN A 792 67.74 6.74 -4.77
N GLN A 793 67.83 7.09 -3.48
CA GLN A 793 69.10 7.15 -2.74
C GLN A 793 69.76 5.77 -2.62
N ARG A 794 68.98 4.71 -2.35
CA ARG A 794 69.45 3.32 -2.36
C ARG A 794 69.92 2.86 -3.74
N GLN A 795 69.24 3.27 -4.81
CA GLN A 795 69.67 2.99 -6.18
C GLN A 795 70.94 3.75 -6.57
N GLN A 796 71.13 4.99 -6.11
CA GLN A 796 72.39 5.73 -6.33
C GLN A 796 73.56 5.14 -5.54
N GLU A 797 73.35 4.66 -4.32
CA GLU A 797 74.38 3.92 -3.56
C GLU A 797 74.74 2.59 -4.23
N ALA A 798 73.76 1.88 -4.79
CA ALA A 798 74.00 0.67 -5.58
C ALA A 798 74.75 0.98 -6.88
N ARG A 799 74.36 2.05 -7.60
CA ARG A 799 75.07 2.50 -8.82
C ARG A 799 76.48 2.98 -8.52
N ARG A 800 76.74 3.67 -7.40
CA ARG A 800 78.11 4.03 -6.97
C ARG A 800 78.97 2.82 -6.63
N ARG A 801 78.37 1.74 -6.11
CA ARG A 801 79.06 0.46 -5.87
C ARG A 801 79.32 -0.30 -7.18
N GLU A 802 78.43 -0.20 -8.16
CA GLU A 802 78.61 -0.79 -9.49
C GLU A 802 79.61 0.01 -10.35
N GLU A 803 79.62 1.35 -10.27
CA GLU A 803 80.57 2.25 -10.96
C GLU A 803 82.00 2.19 -10.36
N GLN A 804 82.16 1.75 -9.10
CA GLN A 804 83.48 1.40 -8.55
C GLN A 804 83.96 -0.01 -8.95
N GLN A 805 83.08 -0.84 -9.53
CA GLN A 805 83.39 -2.23 -9.91
C GLN A 805 83.47 -2.46 -11.43
N GLN A 806 83.01 -1.51 -12.26
CA GLN A 806 83.11 -1.60 -13.73
C GLN A 806 83.50 -0.24 -14.32
N GLY A 807 84.77 -0.11 -14.71
CA GLY A 807 85.19 0.97 -15.60
C GLY A 807 84.80 0.67 -17.04
N VAL A 808 84.31 1.68 -17.78
CA VAL A 808 84.57 2.00 -19.21
C VAL A 808 83.69 3.19 -19.64
N VAL A 809 84.25 3.96 -20.59
CA VAL A 809 84.03 5.34 -21.08
C VAL A 809 82.92 5.43 -22.17
N PRO A 810 82.33 6.62 -22.46
CA PRO A 810 80.99 6.79 -23.05
C PRO A 810 80.96 7.03 -24.57
N GLN A 811 79.78 6.92 -25.19
CA GLN A 811 79.55 7.35 -26.58
C GLN A 811 78.19 8.06 -26.77
N GLN A 812 78.26 9.27 -27.35
CA GLN A 812 77.18 10.19 -27.71
C GLN A 812 76.47 9.79 -29.01
N GLN A 813 75.14 9.96 -29.08
CA GLN A 813 74.41 10.42 -30.28
C GLN A 813 72.98 10.85 -29.87
N GLN A 814 72.70 12.15 -29.76
CA GLN A 814 72.09 13.03 -30.78
C GLN A 814 70.64 12.65 -31.14
N ASP A 815 69.73 13.42 -30.55
CA ASP A 815 68.29 13.40 -30.64
C ASP A 815 67.83 14.17 -31.89
N GLN A 816 67.11 13.51 -32.81
CA GLN A 816 66.54 14.13 -34.02
C GLN A 816 65.02 14.00 -33.94
N GLY A 817 64.38 15.10 -33.53
CA GLY A 817 62.94 15.20 -33.26
C GLY A 817 62.06 15.19 -34.52
N PHE A 818 60.81 14.77 -34.29
CA PHE A 818 59.79 14.33 -35.24
C PHE A 818 59.04 15.44 -36.01
N PHE A 819 59.52 16.70 -35.99
CA PHE A 819 58.83 17.83 -36.63
C PHE A 819 59.73 18.58 -37.61
N PRO A 820 59.33 18.78 -38.88
CA PRO A 820 60.10 19.54 -39.84
C PRO A 820 60.05 21.06 -39.54
N PRO A 821 61.18 21.78 -39.58
CA PRO A 821 61.23 23.22 -39.33
C PRO A 821 60.59 24.05 -40.46
N PRO A 822 60.15 25.29 -40.17
CA PRO A 822 59.42 26.14 -41.11
C PRO A 822 60.26 26.48 -42.35
N GLY A 823 59.77 26.13 -43.53
CA GLY A 823 60.47 26.26 -44.82
C GLY A 823 60.34 25.05 -45.76
N ASN A 824 59.74 23.94 -45.28
CA ASN A 824 59.47 22.75 -46.09
C ASN A 824 58.10 22.86 -46.80
N PRO A 825 58.00 22.64 -48.13
CA PRO A 825 56.75 22.72 -48.90
C PRO A 825 55.60 21.80 -48.41
N GLU A 826 55.87 20.79 -47.58
CA GLU A 826 54.83 19.94 -46.98
C GLU A 826 54.14 20.54 -45.74
N PHE A 827 54.64 21.65 -45.19
CA PHE A 827 53.99 22.36 -44.07
C PHE A 827 52.61 22.91 -44.46
N ALA A 828 52.42 23.27 -45.73
CA ALA A 828 51.17 23.83 -46.24
C ALA A 828 50.04 22.78 -46.40
N ASN A 829 50.37 21.48 -46.50
CA ASN A 829 49.39 20.40 -46.59
C ASN A 829 48.85 19.96 -45.22
N TRP A 830 49.49 20.37 -44.13
CA TRP A 830 49.01 20.11 -42.77
C TRP A 830 47.96 21.14 -42.30
N VAL A 831 47.95 22.34 -42.90
CA VAL A 831 47.14 23.49 -42.46
C VAL A 831 45.79 23.62 -43.20
N ALA A 832 45.49 22.79 -44.19
CA ALA A 832 44.26 22.86 -44.98
C ALA A 832 43.55 21.50 -45.07
N GLY A 833 42.68 21.20 -44.08
CA GLY A 833 41.91 19.96 -44.04
C GLY A 833 40.85 19.94 -42.94
N GLY A 834 40.04 21.01 -42.86
CA GLY A 834 38.93 21.10 -41.91
C GLY A 834 37.72 21.78 -42.55
N VAL A 835 36.99 21.06 -43.41
CA VAL A 835 35.64 21.40 -43.90
C VAL A 835 34.83 20.12 -44.14
N GLY A 836 33.75 19.95 -43.38
CA GLY A 836 32.49 19.29 -43.76
C GLY A 836 32.45 17.77 -43.99
N HIS A 837 31.98 17.01 -42.98
CA HIS A 837 30.67 16.37 -43.00
C HIS A 837 30.29 15.86 -41.60
#